data_AF-A0AAE0V9S7-F1
#
_entry.id   AF-A0AAE0V9S7-F1
#
_cell.length_a   1.000
_cell.length_b   1.000
_cell.length_c   1.000
_cell.angle_alpha   90.00
_cell.angle_beta   90.00
_cell.angle_gamma   90.00
#
_symmetry.space_group_name_H-M   'P 1'
#
loop_
_entity.id
_entity.type
_entity.pdbx_description
1 polymer ?
#
loop_
_entity_poly.entity_id
_entity_poly.type
_entity_poly.pdbx_seq_one_letter_code
_entity_poly.pdbx_strand_id
1 'polypeptide(L)'
;MKISQERNILLMGPPGAGKTSVGRILSHRLRKPVIDIDDDVLEKTWGMTVAEKLEQVGGDRFIDEEGKAVCNFSASGCVISLTGSNPLHSDAMWHLKRSGIALFLDVDTGDIVERLCKMKVNRIVGQDAGVSMREILEYRKQFYEKWLDARVFCGRGDTIEEVAEKVVRVLEKYKDSETYISTRGHRSASNRNVKFFSDVVVEGLAPDGGLYVPNKGLPKLEPSEWLRLADMSYPERALVILEKCIHPLDIAPTELRSMVDRAYGQNFASKSVAPVKHLAEDQYILELFHGPTASFKDLALQLMPQLFAHCLPQMCNYLILVATSGDTGSAVLSGFSNLRESDRQRIGVLVFFPERGVSVIQKLQMTGFKQGNTRSVSVFSDFDFCQRAIKEMFGDSRLAGYFAVEYATVLSTANSINWARLLPQMVYHSSAYLDLLRDSVVKFGEPIDVCIPTGNFGNAMSAVYAKQMGVPIRNIICASNHNCIVTDFISTGQYDLRGRKLMLSNSPAIDILKSSNLERFLHYASSGDGQLILDLFVSLEKEQHFTVSEDILRRIRQDVQAGWCSEDDCLNTIQEVHSKTGYIMDTHTAVAKSVADRLHDKRCPVVLCSTAHFGKFAPAVLKALRCPEIPLQPLEQLDALCAIAGLELMHETLYKSVRESASHPHTVCQPDFRELTEVVESMIQDSFMKVSTNFIPDRSRPGLTTTAIGAVDLQGAGGNWATVGRRSRGGRRVHRQREKRKGKSVGLRIGTLNVGTMTGKGRELADMMERRKVDILCVQETRWKGSKARSIGAGFKLFYYGVDSKRNGVGVVLKEEFVRNVLEVKRVSDRVMNLKLEIEGVMLNVVSGYAPQVGCELEEKERFWSELDEVMESIPTGERVVIEADFNGHVGEGNTGDEEVMGKFGVKERNLEGQMVVDFAKRMDMAVVNTYFQKREEHRVTYKSGGRRTQVDYILCRRGNLKEISDCKVVVGERVARQHRMVVCRMTLMVCKTKRSKIEKKTKWWKLKKEECCEEFRQKLRQALGGQVVLPDDWETTAEVIRETGRKVLGVSSGRGKEDKETWWWNEEVQDSIQRKRLAKKKWDMDRTEENRQEYKELQRRVKREVSKAKQKAYDELYTRLDTREGEKDLYRLARQRDRDGKDVQQVRVVKDRDGRVLTSEESVQRRWKEYFEELMNEENEREKRVEEVNSVEQKVDKIRKDEVRKALKRMKSGKAVGPDDIPVEVWKCLGEAAVEFLTSLFNRVLESERMPEE
;
A
#
# COMPACT_ATOMS: atom_id res chain seq x y z
N MET A 1 5.65 5.93 22.85
CA MET A 1 4.80 5.09 23.74
C MET A 1 5.63 4.84 24.99
N LYS A 2 5.26 5.36 26.18
CA LYS A 2 6.06 5.09 27.39
C LYS A 2 5.93 3.61 27.72
N ILE A 3 7.04 2.86 27.74
CA ILE A 3 7.06 1.49 28.29
C ILE A 3 6.47 1.58 29.70
N SER A 4 5.31 0.96 29.93
CA SER A 4 4.77 0.86 31.28
C SER A 4 5.83 0.18 32.16
N GLN A 5 5.94 0.59 33.41
CA GLN A 5 6.88 -0.02 34.37
C GLN A 5 6.70 -1.56 34.50
N GLU A 6 5.65 -2.11 33.91
CA GLU A 6 5.17 -3.49 33.99
C GLU A 6 5.66 -4.41 32.85
N ARG A 7 6.31 -3.93 31.77
CA ARG A 7 6.82 -4.87 30.74
C ARG A 7 8.03 -5.66 31.22
N ASN A 8 8.11 -6.91 30.76
CA ASN A 8 9.29 -7.76 30.93
C ASN A 8 10.43 -7.34 29.98
N ILE A 9 11.66 -7.62 30.38
CA ILE A 9 12.87 -7.48 29.55
C ILE A 9 13.39 -8.89 29.33
N LEU A 10 13.34 -9.38 28.10
CA LEU A 10 13.77 -10.75 27.77
C LEU A 10 15.19 -10.69 27.21
N LEU A 11 16.14 -11.29 27.91
CA LEU A 11 17.53 -11.40 27.46
C LEU A 11 17.71 -12.68 26.67
N MET A 12 18.03 -12.53 25.39
CA MET A 12 18.16 -13.62 24.42
C MET A 12 19.57 -13.66 23.85
N GLY A 13 20.06 -14.86 23.53
CA GLY A 13 21.36 -15.06 22.91
C GLY A 13 21.91 -16.47 23.16
N PRO A 14 22.99 -16.85 22.47
CA PRO A 14 23.57 -18.18 22.60
C PRO A 14 24.08 -18.48 24.03
N PRO A 15 24.25 -19.76 24.40
CA PRO A 15 25.01 -20.13 25.59
C PRO A 15 26.38 -19.42 25.60
N GLY A 16 26.83 -18.91 26.75
CA GLY A 16 28.06 -18.10 26.83
C GLY A 16 27.91 -16.60 26.55
N ALA A 17 26.75 -16.13 26.07
CA ALA A 17 26.48 -14.70 25.88
C ALA A 17 26.37 -13.88 27.19
N GLY A 18 26.31 -14.54 28.35
CA GLY A 18 26.25 -13.86 29.66
C GLY A 18 24.85 -13.46 30.14
N LYS A 19 23.77 -14.01 29.55
CA LYS A 19 22.36 -13.67 29.84
C LYS A 19 22.03 -13.62 31.33
N THR A 20 22.30 -14.69 32.08
CA THR A 20 22.02 -14.79 33.52
C THR A 20 22.79 -13.76 34.33
N SER A 21 24.09 -13.60 34.07
CA SER A 21 24.93 -12.63 34.78
C SER A 21 24.53 -11.18 34.48
N VAL A 22 24.28 -10.85 33.22
CA VAL A 22 23.76 -9.54 32.81
C VAL A 22 22.39 -9.29 33.43
N GLY A 23 21.52 -10.29 33.48
CA GLY A 23 20.20 -10.23 34.11
C GLY A 23 20.27 -9.85 35.59
N ARG A 24 21.20 -10.45 36.35
CA ARG A 24 21.43 -10.13 37.76
C ARG A 24 21.91 -8.69 37.96
N ILE A 25 22.84 -8.21 37.12
CA ILE A 25 23.30 -6.81 37.18
C ILE A 25 22.15 -5.84 36.85
N LEU A 26 21.38 -6.14 35.81
CA LEU A 26 20.23 -5.32 35.40
C LEU A 26 19.13 -5.29 36.46
N SER A 27 18.92 -6.37 37.21
CA SER A 27 17.98 -6.42 38.32
C SER A 27 18.25 -5.30 39.33
N HIS A 28 19.51 -5.16 39.73
CA HIS A 28 19.93 -4.11 40.66
C HIS A 28 19.82 -2.70 40.04
N ARG A 29 20.27 -2.53 38.78
CA ARG A 29 20.26 -1.21 38.11
C ARG A 29 18.85 -0.71 37.81
N LEU A 30 17.96 -1.58 37.35
CA LEU A 30 16.60 -1.25 36.94
C LEU A 30 15.57 -1.42 38.07
N ARG A 31 15.99 -1.94 39.22
CA ARG A 31 15.12 -2.29 40.37
C ARG A 31 13.97 -3.21 39.96
N LYS A 32 14.28 -4.25 39.20
CA LYS A 32 13.34 -5.25 38.69
C LYS A 32 13.74 -6.65 39.15
N PRO A 33 12.82 -7.54 39.54
CA PRO A 33 13.15 -8.93 39.83
C PRO A 33 13.77 -9.61 38.60
N VAL A 34 14.73 -10.50 38.82
CA VAL A 34 15.30 -11.36 37.76
C VAL A 34 14.73 -12.76 37.87
N ILE A 35 14.46 -13.39 36.72
CA ILE A 35 14.04 -14.78 36.60
C ILE A 35 14.95 -15.44 35.58
N ASP A 36 15.59 -16.55 35.95
CA ASP A 36 16.32 -17.38 35.00
C ASP A 36 15.45 -18.56 34.55
N ILE A 37 15.23 -18.72 33.24
CA ILE A 37 14.34 -19.79 32.76
C ILE A 37 14.90 -21.17 33.09
N ASP A 38 16.23 -21.37 33.03
CA ASP A 38 16.83 -22.67 33.36
C ASP A 38 16.58 -22.99 34.86
N ASP A 39 17.08 -22.14 35.77
CA ASP A 39 17.05 -22.41 37.21
C ASP A 39 15.66 -22.21 37.86
N ASP A 40 14.94 -21.15 37.48
CA ASP A 40 13.71 -20.74 38.18
C ASP A 40 12.43 -21.32 37.62
N VAL A 41 12.45 -21.83 36.38
CA VAL A 41 11.26 -22.34 35.69
C VAL A 41 11.43 -23.80 35.32
N LEU A 42 12.43 -24.15 34.51
CA LEU A 42 12.57 -25.50 33.96
C LEU A 42 12.91 -26.53 35.03
N GLU A 43 13.96 -26.31 35.83
CA GLU A 43 14.38 -27.28 36.85
C GLU A 43 13.30 -27.49 37.92
N LYS A 44 12.58 -26.43 38.31
CA LYS A 44 11.44 -26.53 39.24
C LYS A 44 10.26 -27.29 38.63
N THR A 45 10.02 -27.13 37.33
CA THR A 45 8.92 -27.82 36.63
C THR A 45 9.24 -29.30 36.40
N TRP A 46 10.51 -29.65 36.15
CA TRP A 46 10.92 -31.02 35.84
C TRP A 46 11.40 -31.82 37.06
N GLY A 47 11.75 -31.15 38.16
CA GLY A 47 12.30 -31.79 39.36
C GLY A 47 13.69 -32.41 39.15
N MET A 48 14.40 -32.01 38.10
CA MET A 48 15.73 -32.46 37.71
C MET A 48 16.46 -31.34 36.96
N THR A 49 17.78 -31.46 36.80
CA THR A 49 18.55 -30.44 36.10
C THR A 49 18.27 -30.42 34.59
N VAL A 50 18.51 -29.28 33.95
CA VAL A 50 18.35 -29.15 32.49
C VAL A 50 19.24 -30.15 31.72
N ALA A 51 20.44 -30.42 32.24
CA ALA A 51 21.38 -31.38 31.66
C ALA A 51 20.88 -32.82 31.73
N GLU A 52 20.35 -33.25 32.88
CA GLU A 52 19.74 -34.58 33.06
C GLU A 52 18.52 -34.75 32.16
N LYS A 53 17.69 -33.69 32.03
CA LYS A 53 16.53 -33.72 31.15
C LYS A 53 16.95 -33.91 29.69
N LEU A 54 17.96 -33.18 29.23
CA LEU A 54 18.47 -33.28 27.87
C LEU A 54 19.04 -34.68 27.55
N GLU A 55 19.71 -35.31 28.51
CA GLU A 55 20.20 -36.69 28.38
C GLU A 55 19.04 -37.70 28.32
N GLN A 56 17.97 -37.46 29.08
CA GLN A 56 16.79 -38.32 29.11
C GLN A 56 15.98 -38.30 27.81
N VAL A 57 15.67 -37.12 27.26
CA VAL A 57 14.72 -36.98 26.12
C VAL A 57 15.39 -36.85 24.76
N GLY A 58 16.70 -36.53 24.73
CA GLY A 58 17.44 -36.24 23.50
C GLY A 58 17.17 -34.83 22.94
N GLY A 59 18.03 -34.37 22.04
CA GLY A 59 18.02 -32.99 21.54
C GLY A 59 16.73 -32.58 20.81
N ASP A 60 16.16 -33.47 20.00
CA ASP A 60 14.99 -33.16 19.17
C ASP A 60 13.72 -32.96 20.02
N ARG A 61 13.52 -33.79 21.06
CA ARG A 61 12.35 -33.67 21.94
C ARG A 61 12.54 -32.62 23.04
N PHE A 62 13.78 -32.25 23.33
CA PHE A 62 14.09 -31.27 24.37
C PHE A 62 13.49 -29.89 24.06
N ILE A 63 13.56 -29.44 22.80
CA ILE A 63 13.06 -28.11 22.39
C ILE A 63 11.55 -27.99 22.61
N ASP A 64 10.78 -29.05 22.31
CA ASP A 64 9.32 -29.07 22.49
C ASP A 64 8.93 -29.12 23.98
N GLU A 65 9.61 -29.93 24.79
CA GLU A 65 9.35 -30.02 26.23
C GLU A 65 9.74 -28.72 26.96
N GLU A 66 10.86 -28.11 26.58
CA GLU A 66 11.28 -26.78 27.02
C GLU A 66 10.22 -25.72 26.63
N GLY A 67 9.79 -25.73 25.37
CA GLY A 67 8.78 -24.81 24.86
C GLY A 67 7.46 -24.90 25.61
N LYS A 68 6.97 -26.11 25.90
CA LYS A 68 5.75 -26.34 26.69
C LYS A 68 5.87 -25.80 28.11
N ALA A 69 6.99 -26.04 28.78
CA ALA A 69 7.22 -25.54 30.14
C ALA A 69 7.21 -24.01 30.18
N VAL A 70 7.87 -23.36 29.21
CA VAL A 70 7.87 -21.89 29.09
C VAL A 70 6.49 -21.33 28.76
N CYS A 71 5.67 -22.02 27.96
CA CYS A 71 4.29 -21.59 27.68
C CYS A 71 3.40 -21.58 28.94
N ASN A 72 3.70 -22.39 29.95
CA ASN A 72 2.96 -22.41 31.23
C ASN A 72 3.47 -21.36 32.24
N PHE A 73 4.62 -20.73 31.95
CA PHE A 73 5.21 -19.71 32.81
C PHE A 73 4.66 -18.31 32.49
N SER A 74 4.41 -17.50 33.52
CA SER A 74 3.99 -16.10 33.36
C SER A 74 4.66 -15.21 34.40
N ALA A 75 5.10 -14.03 33.96
CA ALA A 75 5.70 -13.02 34.82
C ALA A 75 5.37 -11.62 34.28
N SER A 76 5.49 -10.59 35.12
CA SER A 76 5.29 -9.20 34.73
C SER A 76 6.30 -8.31 35.45
N GLY A 77 6.82 -7.30 34.75
CA GLY A 77 7.78 -6.35 35.28
C GLY A 77 9.19 -6.90 35.58
N CYS A 78 9.54 -8.09 35.10
CA CYS A 78 10.80 -8.78 35.41
C CYS A 78 11.88 -8.63 34.32
N VAL A 79 13.14 -8.88 34.68
CA VAL A 79 14.22 -9.21 33.74
C VAL A 79 14.29 -10.73 33.63
N ILE A 80 14.13 -11.28 32.43
CA ILE A 80 14.02 -12.73 32.21
C ILE A 80 15.19 -13.16 31.35
N SER A 81 16.10 -13.99 31.87
CA SER A 81 17.13 -14.65 31.05
C SER A 81 16.55 -15.90 30.41
N LEU A 82 16.45 -15.88 29.07
CA LEU A 82 15.99 -17.03 28.30
C LEU A 82 17.10 -18.07 28.19
N THR A 83 16.72 -19.33 27.96
CA THR A 83 17.68 -20.38 27.61
C THR A 83 18.26 -20.13 26.21
N GLY A 84 19.34 -20.83 25.88
CA GLY A 84 19.93 -20.75 24.54
C GLY A 84 19.04 -21.32 23.42
N SER A 85 18.07 -22.17 23.75
CA SER A 85 17.19 -22.90 22.82
C SER A 85 15.77 -22.33 22.73
N ASN A 86 15.29 -21.54 23.70
CA ASN A 86 13.93 -20.97 23.64
C ASN A 86 13.60 -20.28 22.29
N PRO A 87 14.51 -19.51 21.66
CA PRO A 87 14.21 -18.84 20.38
C PRO A 87 13.95 -19.77 19.18
N LEU A 88 14.30 -21.05 19.30
CA LEU A 88 14.02 -22.06 18.29
C LEU A 88 12.55 -22.53 18.35
N HIS A 89 11.89 -22.39 19.51
CA HIS A 89 10.50 -22.78 19.70
C HIS A 89 9.55 -21.58 19.51
N SER A 90 8.81 -21.57 18.40
CA SER A 90 8.04 -20.38 17.99
C SER A 90 6.90 -20.00 18.95
N ASP A 91 6.19 -20.98 19.52
CA ASP A 91 5.08 -20.72 20.43
C ASP A 91 5.53 -20.12 21.76
N ALA A 92 6.70 -20.55 22.26
CA ALA A 92 7.28 -20.05 23.49
C ALA A 92 7.69 -18.58 23.32
N MET A 93 8.32 -18.26 22.19
CA MET A 93 8.68 -16.87 21.87
C MET A 93 7.46 -15.98 21.66
N TRP A 94 6.42 -16.46 20.98
CA TRP A 94 5.17 -15.71 20.86
C TRP A 94 4.54 -15.42 22.22
N HIS A 95 4.56 -16.40 23.13
CA HIS A 95 4.07 -16.24 24.50
C HIS A 95 4.87 -15.18 25.27
N LEU A 96 6.20 -15.30 25.29
CA LEU A 96 7.08 -14.37 26.01
C LEU A 96 7.02 -12.93 25.44
N LYS A 97 7.03 -12.77 24.12
CA LYS A 97 6.99 -11.44 23.47
C LYS A 97 5.67 -10.67 23.69
N ARG A 98 4.58 -11.35 24.10
CA ARG A 98 3.33 -10.64 24.44
C ARG A 98 3.49 -9.75 25.68
N SER A 99 4.32 -10.17 26.64
CA SER A 99 4.51 -9.47 27.93
C SER A 99 5.85 -8.73 28.03
N GLY A 100 6.80 -8.99 27.12
CA GLY A 100 8.16 -8.46 27.20
C GLY A 100 8.76 -7.91 25.91
N ILE A 101 9.90 -7.26 26.05
CA ILE A 101 10.75 -6.76 24.95
C ILE A 101 11.94 -7.71 24.81
N ALA A 102 12.11 -8.30 23.62
CA ALA A 102 13.20 -9.23 23.32
C ALA A 102 14.48 -8.49 22.93
N LEU A 103 15.49 -8.55 23.79
CA LEU A 103 16.82 -8.00 23.55
C LEU A 103 17.79 -9.11 23.17
N PHE A 104 18.37 -9.02 21.98
CA PHE A 104 19.40 -9.94 21.55
C PHE A 104 20.78 -9.47 22.01
N LEU A 105 21.40 -10.21 22.92
CA LEU A 105 22.81 -10.06 23.30
C LEU A 105 23.67 -10.66 22.19
N ASP A 106 24.03 -9.81 21.23
CA ASP A 106 24.84 -10.18 20.08
C ASP A 106 26.32 -10.06 20.47
N VAL A 107 26.91 -11.17 20.91
CA VAL A 107 28.31 -11.28 21.36
C VAL A 107 29.16 -11.90 20.24
N ASP A 108 30.44 -11.52 20.15
CA ASP A 108 31.38 -12.11 19.19
C ASP A 108 31.46 -13.64 19.35
N THR A 109 31.43 -14.36 18.23
CA THR A 109 31.44 -15.82 18.21
C THR A 109 32.73 -16.38 18.82
N GLY A 110 33.86 -15.70 18.66
CA GLY A 110 35.13 -16.06 19.29
C GLY A 110 35.04 -16.00 20.81
N ASP A 111 34.52 -14.88 21.35
CA ASP A 111 34.32 -14.70 22.79
C ASP A 111 33.36 -15.76 23.37
N ILE A 112 32.28 -16.09 22.64
CA ILE A 112 31.35 -17.15 23.05
C ILE A 112 32.07 -18.49 23.13
N VAL A 113 32.82 -18.88 22.11
CA VAL A 113 33.55 -20.16 22.07
C VAL A 113 34.57 -20.23 23.20
N GLU A 114 35.34 -19.16 23.45
CA GLU A 114 36.30 -19.11 24.55
C GLU A 114 35.62 -19.26 25.93
N ARG A 115 34.48 -18.58 26.13
CA ARG A 115 33.69 -18.69 27.37
C ARG A 115 33.14 -20.10 27.57
N LEU A 116 32.61 -20.73 26.51
CA LEU A 116 32.10 -22.11 26.57
C LEU A 116 33.21 -23.11 26.90
N CYS A 117 34.40 -22.95 26.32
CA CYS A 117 35.57 -23.76 26.66
C CYS A 117 35.95 -23.64 28.15
N LYS A 118 35.98 -22.41 28.69
CA LYS A 118 36.23 -22.17 30.12
C LYS A 118 35.16 -22.78 31.03
N MET A 119 33.91 -22.78 30.57
CA MET A 119 32.77 -23.40 31.27
C MET A 119 32.71 -24.93 31.13
N LYS A 120 33.63 -25.55 30.39
CA LYS A 120 33.65 -27.00 30.08
C LYS A 120 32.36 -27.51 29.42
N VAL A 121 31.67 -26.64 28.67
CA VAL A 121 30.44 -27.00 27.95
C VAL A 121 30.84 -27.59 26.59
N ASN A 122 30.76 -28.91 26.48
CA ASN A 122 31.21 -29.64 25.29
C ASN A 122 30.08 -30.04 24.33
N ARG A 123 28.81 -29.76 24.69
CA ARG A 123 27.64 -30.08 23.86
C ARG A 123 26.55 -29.03 24.05
N ILE A 124 25.97 -28.55 22.96
CA ILE A 124 24.73 -27.75 22.96
C ILE A 124 23.64 -28.48 22.18
N VAL A 125 22.36 -28.21 22.49
CA VAL A 125 21.21 -28.83 21.81
C VAL A 125 21.32 -28.66 20.28
N GLY A 126 21.13 -29.73 19.50
CA GLY A 126 21.28 -29.70 18.03
C GLY A 126 22.73 -29.79 17.51
N GLN A 127 23.70 -30.19 18.34
CA GLN A 127 25.05 -30.53 17.91
C GLN A 127 25.12 -32.00 17.46
N ASP A 128 25.08 -32.23 16.15
CA ASP A 128 25.35 -33.53 15.54
C ASP A 128 26.85 -33.84 15.50
N ALA A 129 27.19 -35.13 15.40
CA ALA A 129 28.58 -35.57 15.30
C ALA A 129 29.24 -35.01 14.02
N GLY A 130 30.27 -34.16 14.17
CA GLY A 130 31.05 -33.60 13.07
C GLY A 130 30.80 -32.12 12.75
N VAL A 131 29.79 -31.47 13.35
CA VAL A 131 29.52 -30.03 13.16
C VAL A 131 30.28 -29.19 14.20
N SER A 132 30.96 -28.13 13.75
CA SER A 132 31.71 -27.24 14.64
C SER A 132 30.78 -26.34 15.46
N MET A 133 31.23 -25.94 16.66
CA MET A 133 30.46 -25.00 17.51
C MET A 133 30.15 -23.67 16.78
N ARG A 134 31.06 -23.22 15.90
CA ARG A 134 30.87 -21.99 15.12
C ARG A 134 29.70 -22.10 14.14
N GLU A 135 29.59 -23.22 13.43
CA GLU A 135 28.48 -23.47 12.49
C GLU A 135 27.12 -23.50 13.19
N ILE A 136 27.07 -24.08 14.41
CA ILE A 136 25.83 -24.12 15.20
C ILE A 136 25.44 -22.73 15.70
N LEU A 137 26.41 -21.93 16.16
CA LEU A 137 26.15 -20.55 16.59
C LEU A 137 25.63 -19.70 15.43
N GLU A 138 26.20 -19.86 14.24
CA GLU A 138 25.73 -19.17 13.04
C GLU A 138 24.32 -19.63 12.64
N TYR A 139 24.04 -20.94 12.66
CA TYR A 139 22.71 -21.46 12.41
C TYR A 139 21.68 -20.92 13.42
N ARG A 140 22.05 -20.76 14.69
CA ARG A 140 21.15 -20.24 15.74
C ARG A 140 20.93 -18.73 15.62
N LYS A 141 21.88 -17.97 15.08
CA LYS A 141 21.80 -16.51 14.91
C LYS A 141 20.51 -16.08 14.21
N GLN A 142 20.09 -16.80 13.17
CA GLN A 142 18.86 -16.49 12.43
C GLN A 142 17.59 -16.51 13.32
N PHE A 143 17.54 -17.36 14.35
CA PHE A 143 16.41 -17.44 15.27
C PHE A 143 16.44 -16.27 16.26
N TYR A 144 17.61 -15.90 16.77
CA TYR A 144 17.75 -14.70 17.60
C TYR A 144 17.36 -13.45 16.82
N GLU A 145 17.77 -13.36 15.55
CA GLU A 145 17.43 -12.23 14.68
C GLU A 145 15.96 -12.17 14.29
N LYS A 146 15.29 -13.33 14.19
CA LYS A 146 13.85 -13.41 13.92
C LYS A 146 13.00 -12.79 15.04
N TRP A 147 13.41 -12.94 16.29
CA TRP A 147 12.58 -12.57 17.45
C TRP A 147 12.96 -11.25 18.10
N LEU A 148 14.12 -10.66 17.79
CA LEU A 148 14.61 -9.47 18.47
C LEU A 148 13.72 -8.25 18.22
N ASP A 149 13.50 -7.46 19.26
CA ASP A 149 12.92 -6.11 19.18
C ASP A 149 14.03 -5.05 19.13
N ALA A 150 15.18 -5.33 19.75
CA ALA A 150 16.39 -4.53 19.64
C ALA A 150 17.64 -5.39 19.84
N ARG A 151 18.72 -5.03 19.13
CA ARG A 151 20.03 -5.66 19.24
C ARG A 151 20.90 -4.93 20.25
N VAL A 152 21.54 -5.69 21.12
CA VAL A 152 22.63 -5.23 21.99
C VAL A 152 23.93 -5.73 21.37
N PHE A 153 24.49 -4.90 20.48
CA PHE A 153 25.74 -5.22 19.80
C PHE A 153 26.90 -5.10 20.79
N CYS A 154 27.52 -6.23 21.14
CA CYS A 154 28.66 -6.29 22.06
C CYS A 154 29.95 -6.26 21.23
N GLY A 155 30.92 -5.45 21.65
CA GLY A 155 32.24 -5.42 21.07
C GLY A 155 33.08 -6.63 21.49
N ARG A 156 34.24 -6.81 20.85
CA ARG A 156 35.19 -7.86 21.23
C ARG A 156 35.77 -7.61 22.61
N GLY A 157 35.73 -8.63 23.47
CA GLY A 157 36.29 -8.58 24.81
C GLY A 157 35.47 -7.79 25.83
N ASP A 158 34.24 -7.36 25.48
CA ASP A 158 33.37 -6.64 26.42
C ASP A 158 33.11 -7.49 27.69
N THR A 159 33.26 -6.84 28.84
CA THR A 159 32.93 -7.37 30.17
C THR A 159 31.41 -7.46 30.38
N ILE A 160 30.98 -8.24 31.38
CA ILE A 160 29.54 -8.41 31.68
C ILE A 160 28.92 -7.08 32.11
N GLU A 161 29.68 -6.26 32.83
CA GLU A 161 29.28 -4.93 33.30
C GLU A 161 29.05 -3.95 32.13
N GLU A 162 29.94 -3.98 31.13
CA GLU A 162 29.83 -3.18 29.90
C GLU A 162 28.63 -3.65 29.06
N VAL A 163 28.45 -4.96 28.89
CA VAL A 163 27.27 -5.52 28.21
C VAL A 163 25.99 -5.08 28.91
N ALA A 164 25.94 -5.14 30.25
CA ALA A 164 24.79 -4.65 31.03
C ALA A 164 24.55 -3.15 30.85
N GLU A 165 25.60 -2.34 30.69
CA GLU A 165 25.47 -0.91 30.39
C GLU A 165 24.89 -0.68 28.98
N LYS A 166 25.37 -1.44 27.98
CA LYS A 166 24.82 -1.42 26.62
C LYS A 166 23.34 -1.79 26.59
N VAL A 167 22.92 -2.79 27.38
CA VAL A 167 21.49 -3.13 27.54
C VAL A 167 20.68 -1.94 28.05
N VAL A 168 21.17 -1.23 29.08
CA VAL A 168 20.48 -0.04 29.61
C VAL A 168 20.37 1.04 28.54
N ARG A 169 21.45 1.34 27.81
CA ARG A 169 21.44 2.34 26.73
C ARG A 169 20.46 1.97 25.61
N VAL A 170 20.39 0.70 25.22
CA VAL A 170 19.43 0.21 24.22
C VAL A 170 18.00 0.34 24.73
N LEU A 171 17.73 0.03 26.00
CA LEU A 171 16.41 0.20 26.61
C LEU A 171 15.99 1.67 26.72
N GLU A 172 16.93 2.57 27.02
CA GLU A 172 16.69 4.02 27.02
C GLU A 172 16.36 4.52 25.62
N LYS A 173 17.14 4.11 24.61
CA LYS A 173 16.86 4.39 23.20
C LYS A 173 15.48 3.88 22.81
N TYR A 174 15.13 2.64 23.16
CA TYR A 174 13.82 2.05 22.85
C TYR A 174 12.64 2.81 23.49
N LYS A 175 12.86 3.46 24.65
CA LYS A 175 11.85 4.30 25.32
C LYS A 175 11.70 5.67 24.67
N ASP A 176 12.79 6.25 24.19
CA ASP A 176 12.88 7.61 23.73
C ASP A 176 13.21 7.67 22.23
N SER A 177 12.15 7.78 21.43
CA SER A 177 12.23 7.79 19.97
C SER A 177 13.23 8.83 19.44
N GLU A 178 13.98 8.46 18.41
CA GLU A 178 14.84 9.38 17.69
C GLU A 178 13.98 10.39 16.93
N THR A 179 14.30 11.68 17.09
CA THR A 179 13.54 12.77 16.49
C THR A 179 14.40 13.58 15.54
N TYR A 180 13.75 14.20 14.56
CA TYR A 180 14.39 15.01 13.53
C TYR A 180 13.91 16.46 13.58
N ILE A 181 14.81 17.37 13.23
CA ILE A 181 14.56 18.81 13.13
C ILE A 181 14.96 19.31 11.73
N SER A 182 14.38 20.43 11.31
CA SER A 182 14.80 21.14 10.10
C SER A 182 16.07 21.95 10.38
N THR A 183 16.98 22.03 9.39
CA THR A 183 18.16 22.90 9.41
C THR A 183 17.82 24.38 9.47
N ARG A 184 16.59 24.78 9.12
CA ARG A 184 16.10 26.18 9.17
C ARG A 184 15.14 26.45 10.33
N GLY A 185 14.94 25.45 11.20
CA GLY A 185 13.98 25.51 12.30
C GLY A 185 14.47 26.32 13.49
N HIS A 186 13.56 27.05 14.14
CA HIS A 186 13.86 27.79 15.36
C HIS A 186 13.86 26.86 16.59
N ARG A 187 14.94 26.86 17.40
CA ARG A 187 15.06 26.04 18.62
C ARG A 187 13.93 26.28 19.64
N SER A 188 13.28 27.45 19.61
CA SER A 188 12.20 27.82 20.54
C SER A 188 10.77 27.54 20.04
N ALA A 189 10.59 27.00 18.82
CA ALA A 189 9.26 26.67 18.32
C ALA A 189 8.71 25.45 19.08
N SER A 190 7.73 25.70 19.95
CA SER A 190 6.99 24.73 20.76
C SER A 190 6.67 23.42 20.01
N ASN A 191 7.04 22.27 20.61
CA ASN A 191 6.41 20.92 20.68
C ASN A 191 5.27 20.47 19.73
N ARG A 192 4.98 21.15 18.62
CA ARG A 192 3.73 20.99 17.88
C ARG A 192 3.81 19.99 16.74
N ASN A 193 5.00 19.55 16.30
CA ASN A 193 5.16 18.43 15.36
C ASN A 193 6.55 17.79 15.48
N VAL A 194 6.72 16.90 16.46
CA VAL A 194 7.88 15.99 16.51
C VAL A 194 7.87 15.11 15.27
N LYS A 195 9.00 15.04 14.54
CA LYS A 195 9.17 14.19 13.35
C LYS A 195 10.03 12.98 13.69
N PHE A 196 9.58 11.80 13.29
CA PHE A 196 10.33 10.54 13.42
C PHE A 196 10.96 10.16 12.08
N PHE A 197 11.74 9.07 12.05
CA PHE A 197 12.42 8.64 10.83
C PHE A 197 11.42 8.42 9.68
N SER A 198 10.31 7.73 9.95
CA SER A 198 9.29 7.46 8.93
C SER A 198 8.72 8.73 8.30
N ASP A 199 8.51 9.78 9.10
CA ASP A 199 7.97 11.06 8.63
C ASP A 199 8.97 11.74 7.69
N VAL A 200 10.25 11.77 8.09
CA VAL A 200 11.32 12.41 7.32
C VAL A 200 11.59 11.69 5.99
N VAL A 201 11.47 10.37 5.96
CA VAL A 201 11.63 9.58 4.73
C VAL A 201 10.52 9.90 3.74
N VAL A 202 9.28 10.08 4.20
CA VAL A 202 8.13 10.39 3.34
C VAL A 202 8.10 11.87 2.90
N GLU A 203 8.40 12.80 3.81
CA GLU A 203 8.37 14.25 3.52
C GLU A 203 9.55 14.68 2.66
N GLY A 204 10.75 14.16 2.90
CA GLY A 204 11.97 14.47 2.15
C GLY A 204 12.54 15.86 2.44
N LEU A 205 11.74 16.92 2.24
CA LEU A 205 12.06 18.33 2.53
C LEU A 205 11.19 18.83 3.68
N ALA A 206 11.73 19.64 4.58
CA ALA A 206 10.94 20.24 5.64
C ALA A 206 10.01 21.35 5.10
N PRO A 207 8.87 21.63 5.75
CA PRO A 207 7.91 22.65 5.29
C PRO A 207 8.47 24.08 5.19
N ASP A 208 9.53 24.39 5.94
CA ASP A 208 10.24 25.68 5.90
C ASP A 208 11.31 25.74 4.77
N GLY A 209 11.36 24.72 3.91
CA GLY A 209 12.34 24.57 2.84
C GLY A 209 13.70 24.07 3.32
N GLY A 210 13.87 23.78 4.62
CA GLY A 210 15.09 23.22 5.18
C GLY A 210 15.23 21.71 5.00
N LEU A 211 16.38 21.18 5.39
CA LEU A 211 16.72 19.77 5.34
C LEU A 211 16.58 19.13 6.72
N TYR A 212 16.13 17.87 6.78
CA TYR A 212 16.08 17.15 8.05
C TYR A 212 17.46 16.68 8.52
N VAL A 213 17.69 16.81 9.84
CA VAL A 213 18.85 16.30 10.59
C VAL A 213 18.41 15.70 11.93
N PRO A 214 19.14 14.72 12.51
CA PRO A 214 18.82 14.16 13.82
C PRO A 214 18.96 15.20 14.93
N ASN A 215 17.94 15.34 15.78
CA ASN A 215 17.90 16.33 16.86
C ASN A 215 18.99 16.08 17.93
N LYS A 216 19.26 14.80 18.24
CA LYS A 216 20.25 14.38 19.23
C LYS A 216 21.64 14.13 18.65
N GLY A 217 21.84 14.41 17.36
CA GLY A 217 23.03 13.98 16.62
C GLY A 217 23.00 12.49 16.29
N LEU A 218 24.10 11.99 15.72
CA LEU A 218 24.26 10.58 15.38
C LEU A 218 24.81 9.77 16.57
N PRO A 219 24.41 8.50 16.71
CA PRO A 219 24.93 7.60 17.73
C PRO A 219 26.43 7.35 17.52
N LYS A 220 27.20 7.29 18.61
CA LYS A 220 28.60 6.87 18.56
C LYS A 220 28.72 5.39 18.85
N LEU A 221 29.58 4.70 18.10
CA LEU A 221 30.00 3.34 18.43
C LEU A 221 31.32 3.37 19.20
N GLU A 222 31.47 2.43 20.11
CA GLU A 222 32.67 2.24 20.91
C GLU A 222 33.79 1.56 20.10
N PRO A 223 35.08 1.76 20.46
CA PRO A 223 36.20 1.11 19.79
C PRO A 223 36.06 -0.41 19.65
N SER A 224 35.58 -1.11 20.69
CA SER A 224 35.38 -2.56 20.66
C SER A 224 34.28 -2.99 19.67
N GLU A 225 33.27 -2.14 19.44
CA GLU A 225 32.23 -2.37 18.43
C GLU A 225 32.80 -2.20 17.01
N TRP A 226 33.59 -1.15 16.77
CA TRP A 226 34.23 -0.93 15.47
C TRP A 226 35.20 -2.06 15.10
N LEU A 227 36.02 -2.51 16.05
CA LEU A 227 36.95 -3.63 15.86
C LEU A 227 36.20 -4.92 15.47
N ARG A 228 35.02 -5.15 16.04
CA ARG A 228 34.19 -6.31 15.69
C ARG A 228 33.59 -6.20 14.29
N LEU A 229 33.21 -4.99 13.86
CA LEU A 229 32.67 -4.74 12.52
C LEU A 229 33.70 -4.97 11.40
N ALA A 230 35.00 -4.94 11.70
CA ALA A 230 36.07 -5.13 10.72
C ALA A 230 35.99 -6.50 10.01
N ASP A 231 35.56 -7.54 10.72
CA ASP A 231 35.47 -8.91 10.18
C ASP A 231 34.10 -9.24 9.56
N MET A 232 33.15 -8.31 9.61
CA MET A 232 31.80 -8.49 9.08
C MET A 232 31.71 -8.14 7.59
N SER A 233 30.77 -8.76 6.89
CA SER A 233 30.44 -8.43 5.50
C SER A 233 29.79 -7.04 5.38
N TYR A 234 29.77 -6.45 4.19
CA TYR A 234 29.14 -5.13 3.98
C TYR A 234 27.66 -5.09 4.40
N PRO A 235 26.79 -6.07 4.06
CA PRO A 235 25.40 -6.08 4.52
C PRO A 235 25.28 -6.16 6.05
N GLU A 236 26.14 -6.93 6.72
CA GLU A 236 26.14 -7.01 8.19
C GLU A 236 26.59 -5.69 8.83
N ARG A 237 27.66 -5.07 8.30
CA ARG A 237 28.09 -3.72 8.72
C ARG A 237 26.96 -2.71 8.53
N ALA A 238 26.29 -2.74 7.38
CA ALA A 238 25.16 -1.86 7.08
C ALA A 238 24.02 -2.06 8.08
N LEU A 239 23.64 -3.31 8.37
CA LEU A 239 22.56 -3.62 9.31
C LEU A 239 22.86 -3.05 10.71
N VAL A 240 24.04 -3.34 11.28
CA VAL A 240 24.41 -2.88 12.62
C VAL A 240 24.45 -1.35 12.70
N ILE A 241 25.07 -0.69 11.71
CA ILE A 241 25.15 0.78 11.66
C ILE A 241 23.75 1.39 11.52
N LEU A 242 22.89 0.84 10.66
CA LEU A 242 21.53 1.37 10.44
C LEU A 242 20.60 1.11 11.63
N GLU A 243 20.69 -0.02 12.33
CA GLU A 243 19.95 -0.28 13.58
C GLU A 243 20.31 0.73 14.68
N LYS A 244 21.55 1.24 14.68
CA LYS A 244 21.97 2.32 15.59
C LYS A 244 21.35 3.66 15.19
N CYS A 245 21.04 3.90 13.92
CA CYS A 245 20.52 5.19 13.42
C CYS A 245 19.01 5.24 13.13
N ILE A 246 18.32 4.09 13.15
CA ILE A 246 16.89 3.97 12.89
C ILE A 246 16.24 3.38 14.14
N HIS A 247 15.20 4.04 14.63
CA HIS A 247 14.49 3.55 15.81
C HIS A 247 13.65 2.30 15.47
N PRO A 248 13.63 1.24 16.31
CA PRO A 248 12.93 -0.01 16.02
C PRO A 248 11.39 0.11 15.92
N LEU A 249 10.82 1.21 16.44
CA LEU A 249 9.40 1.53 16.25
C LEU A 249 9.09 2.17 14.88
N ASP A 250 10.08 2.79 14.23
CA ASP A 250 9.93 3.30 12.86
C ASP A 250 10.08 2.15 11.87
N ILE A 251 11.11 1.31 12.05
CA ILE A 251 11.34 0.11 11.26
C ILE A 251 11.83 -1.01 12.17
N ALA A 252 11.08 -2.10 12.23
CA ALA A 252 11.47 -3.28 13.00
C ALA A 252 12.81 -3.85 12.47
N PRO A 253 13.74 -4.29 13.34
CA PRO A 253 15.04 -4.81 12.91
C PRO A 253 14.95 -5.97 11.90
N THR A 254 13.94 -6.83 12.03
CA THR A 254 13.67 -7.93 11.08
C THR A 254 13.34 -7.43 9.68
N GLU A 255 12.54 -6.36 9.58
CA GLU A 255 12.21 -5.73 8.30
C GLU A 255 13.42 -4.99 7.74
N LEU A 256 14.17 -4.25 8.58
CA LEU A 256 15.39 -3.57 8.16
C LEU A 256 16.42 -4.54 7.58
N ARG A 257 16.65 -5.69 8.24
CA ARG A 257 17.49 -6.77 7.72
C ARG A 257 17.03 -7.23 6.35
N SER A 258 15.74 -7.55 6.21
CA SER A 258 15.17 -7.96 4.92
C SER A 258 15.37 -6.91 3.82
N MET A 259 15.37 -5.62 4.17
CA MET A 259 15.64 -4.53 3.23
C MET A 259 17.12 -4.46 2.84
N VAL A 260 18.03 -4.55 3.81
CA VAL A 260 19.49 -4.54 3.61
C VAL A 260 19.93 -5.72 2.74
N ASP A 261 19.44 -6.93 3.03
CA ASP A 261 19.77 -8.15 2.27
C ASP A 261 19.32 -8.05 0.80
N ARG A 262 18.15 -7.45 0.55
CA ARG A 262 17.68 -7.18 -0.83
C ARG A 262 18.45 -6.05 -1.51
N ALA A 263 18.88 -5.04 -0.75
CA ALA A 263 19.57 -3.88 -1.30
C ALA A 263 21.00 -4.22 -1.73
N TYR A 264 21.73 -4.97 -0.90
CA TYR A 264 23.16 -5.27 -1.06
C TYR A 264 23.42 -6.77 -1.28
N GLY A 265 22.53 -7.42 -2.03
CA GLY A 265 22.61 -8.84 -2.34
C GLY A 265 23.31 -9.11 -3.68
N GLN A 266 22.75 -10.03 -4.46
CA GLN A 266 23.30 -10.46 -5.76
C GLN A 266 23.18 -9.41 -6.88
N ASN A 267 22.50 -8.29 -6.64
CA ASN A 267 22.36 -7.18 -7.58
C ASN A 267 23.64 -6.33 -7.73
N PHE A 268 24.63 -6.54 -6.87
CA PHE A 268 25.96 -5.93 -6.97
C PHE A 268 26.94 -6.89 -7.65
N ALA A 269 27.75 -6.38 -8.58
CA ALA A 269 28.77 -7.14 -9.30
C ALA A 269 29.90 -7.66 -8.40
N SER A 270 30.13 -6.99 -7.26
CA SER A 270 31.12 -7.38 -6.25
C SER A 270 30.44 -7.86 -4.97
N LYS A 271 30.88 -9.02 -4.46
CA LYS A 271 30.43 -9.56 -3.16
C LYS A 271 30.76 -8.65 -1.98
N SER A 272 31.84 -7.87 -2.09
CA SER A 272 32.22 -6.88 -1.07
C SER A 272 31.39 -5.61 -1.15
N VAL A 273 30.52 -5.46 -2.18
CA VAL A 273 29.62 -4.33 -2.46
C VAL A 273 30.36 -3.02 -2.79
N ALA A 274 31.25 -2.57 -1.89
CA ALA A 274 32.08 -1.39 -2.02
C ALA A 274 33.54 -1.69 -1.59
N PRO A 275 34.32 -2.43 -2.40
CA PRO A 275 35.68 -2.81 -2.06
C PRO A 275 36.64 -1.61 -2.07
N VAL A 276 37.63 -1.66 -1.18
CA VAL A 276 38.81 -0.77 -1.19
C VAL A 276 39.96 -1.49 -1.88
N LYS A 277 40.60 -0.83 -2.86
CA LYS A 277 41.79 -1.33 -3.56
C LYS A 277 42.96 -0.41 -3.31
N HIS A 278 44.15 -0.98 -3.15
CA HIS A 278 45.39 -0.22 -3.16
C HIS A 278 45.68 0.30 -4.58
N LEU A 279 46.02 1.59 -4.72
CA LEU A 279 46.38 2.19 -6.01
C LEU A 279 47.90 2.31 -6.16
N ALA A 280 48.51 3.10 -5.28
CA ALA A 280 49.93 3.41 -5.25
C ALA A 280 50.27 4.13 -3.94
N GLU A 281 51.45 3.89 -3.38
CA GLU A 281 51.91 4.51 -2.13
C GLU A 281 50.85 4.41 -1.02
N ASP A 282 50.46 5.54 -0.39
CA ASP A 282 49.44 5.62 0.66
C ASP A 282 48.05 5.97 0.11
N GLN A 283 47.79 5.70 -1.17
CA GLN A 283 46.52 6.00 -1.84
C GLN A 283 45.70 4.74 -2.15
N TYR A 284 44.42 4.80 -1.79
CA TYR A 284 43.48 3.70 -1.92
C TYR A 284 42.23 4.15 -2.69
N ILE A 285 41.65 3.28 -3.52
CA ILE A 285 40.40 3.53 -4.24
C ILE A 285 39.26 2.81 -3.55
N LEU A 286 38.21 3.54 -3.18
CA LEU A 286 36.93 2.99 -2.79
C LEU A 286 36.04 2.87 -4.03
N GLU A 287 35.87 1.67 -4.56
CA GLU A 287 35.04 1.41 -5.74
C GLU A 287 33.55 1.38 -5.37
N LEU A 288 32.80 2.42 -5.73
CA LEU A 288 31.37 2.54 -5.40
C LEU A 288 30.45 2.20 -6.58
N PHE A 289 30.99 1.69 -7.68
CA PHE A 289 30.28 1.52 -8.95
C PHE A 289 29.86 0.08 -9.24
N HIS A 290 29.91 -0.84 -8.27
CA HIS A 290 29.53 -2.24 -8.49
C HIS A 290 28.01 -2.48 -8.44
N GLY A 291 27.21 -1.43 -8.24
CA GLY A 291 25.76 -1.52 -8.26
C GLY A 291 25.18 -1.65 -9.68
N PRO A 292 23.88 -1.95 -9.82
CA PRO A 292 23.26 -2.28 -11.10
C PRO A 292 23.37 -1.19 -12.18
N THR A 293 23.57 0.07 -11.80
CA THR A 293 23.67 1.21 -12.73
C THR A 293 25.10 1.73 -12.89
N ALA A 294 26.07 1.01 -12.33
CA ALA A 294 27.48 1.30 -12.36
C ALA A 294 27.86 2.67 -11.76
N SER A 295 27.17 3.10 -10.68
CA SER A 295 27.45 4.37 -10.00
C SER A 295 27.21 4.30 -8.49
N PHE A 296 27.89 5.16 -7.72
CA PHE A 296 27.78 5.22 -6.26
C PHE A 296 26.37 5.48 -5.74
N LYS A 297 25.49 6.02 -6.58
CA LYS A 297 24.10 6.32 -6.22
C LYS A 297 23.32 5.04 -5.93
N ASP A 298 23.76 3.89 -6.45
CA ASP A 298 23.14 2.59 -6.20
C ASP A 298 23.21 2.19 -4.71
N LEU A 299 24.28 2.53 -4.00
CA LEU A 299 24.43 2.22 -2.57
C LEU A 299 23.28 2.82 -1.75
N ALA A 300 22.85 4.04 -2.10
CA ALA A 300 21.71 4.66 -1.46
C ALA A 300 20.37 4.21 -2.07
N LEU A 301 20.29 4.14 -3.39
CA LEU A 301 19.02 3.99 -4.12
C LEU A 301 18.57 2.54 -4.29
N GLN A 302 19.34 1.54 -3.87
CA GLN A 302 18.85 0.17 -3.71
C GLN A 302 18.17 -0.05 -2.35
N LEU A 303 18.54 0.72 -1.32
CA LEU A 303 17.96 0.65 0.02
C LEU A 303 16.82 1.67 0.23
N MET A 304 17.01 2.92 -0.21
CA MET A 304 16.04 4.00 -0.01
C MET A 304 14.62 3.68 -0.51
N PRO A 305 14.41 3.10 -1.70
CA PRO A 305 13.07 2.73 -2.16
C PRO A 305 12.36 1.76 -1.21
N GLN A 306 13.09 0.85 -0.58
CA GLN A 306 12.52 -0.12 0.36
C GLN A 306 12.10 0.54 1.66
N LEU A 307 12.95 1.43 2.21
CA LEU A 307 12.62 2.26 3.37
C LEU A 307 11.40 3.14 3.06
N PHE A 308 11.40 3.78 1.89
CA PHE A 308 10.32 4.65 1.44
C PHE A 308 9.00 3.89 1.31
N ALA A 309 8.98 2.75 0.62
CA ALA A 309 7.80 1.92 0.47
C ALA A 309 7.20 1.44 1.80
N HIS A 310 8.06 1.13 2.79
CA HIS A 310 7.63 0.75 4.13
C HIS A 310 6.99 1.90 4.90
N CYS A 311 7.55 3.10 4.80
CA CYS A 311 7.03 4.28 5.50
C CYS A 311 5.77 4.87 4.86
N LEU A 312 5.46 4.52 3.61
CA LEU A 312 4.28 5.02 2.91
C LEU A 312 2.96 4.42 3.43
N PRO A 313 1.92 5.25 3.63
CA PRO A 313 0.57 4.77 3.91
C PRO A 313 0.05 3.79 2.84
N GLN A 314 -0.41 2.60 3.26
CA GLN A 314 -0.87 1.56 2.33
C GLN A 314 -2.18 1.87 1.57
N MET A 315 -2.85 2.98 1.88
CA MET A 315 -4.20 3.31 1.39
C MET A 315 -4.21 4.14 0.09
N CYS A 316 -3.05 4.63 -0.36
CA CYS A 316 -2.90 5.47 -1.55
C CYS A 316 -1.90 4.87 -2.53
N ASN A 317 -2.05 5.23 -3.81
CA ASN A 317 -1.01 5.04 -4.81
C ASN A 317 -0.05 6.24 -4.76
N TYR A 318 1.22 6.02 -5.11
CA TYR A 318 2.25 7.03 -5.10
C TYR A 318 2.95 7.09 -6.45
N LEU A 319 2.98 8.26 -7.07
CA LEU A 319 3.76 8.49 -8.28
C LEU A 319 4.97 9.36 -7.94
N ILE A 320 6.16 8.78 -8.12
CA ILE A 320 7.43 9.44 -7.84
C ILE A 320 7.92 10.12 -9.11
N LEU A 321 8.02 11.45 -9.08
CA LEU A 321 8.55 12.25 -10.16
C LEU A 321 9.99 12.65 -9.87
N VAL A 322 10.90 12.41 -10.81
CA VAL A 322 12.33 12.76 -10.67
C VAL A 322 12.83 13.44 -11.93
N ALA A 323 13.51 14.58 -11.76
CA ALA A 323 14.31 15.20 -12.82
C ALA A 323 15.78 14.77 -12.65
N THR A 324 16.48 14.50 -13.74
CA THR A 324 17.88 14.06 -13.66
C THR A 324 18.76 14.60 -14.80
N SER A 325 20.05 14.73 -14.52
CA SER A 325 21.14 14.95 -15.48
C SER A 325 21.92 13.67 -15.82
N GLY A 326 21.45 12.49 -15.41
CA GLY A 326 22.07 11.21 -15.77
C GLY A 326 21.89 10.13 -14.69
N ASP A 327 22.97 9.82 -13.96
CA ASP A 327 23.04 8.65 -13.06
C ASP A 327 21.92 8.54 -12.02
N THR A 328 21.40 9.67 -11.52
CA THR A 328 20.34 9.62 -10.50
C THR A 328 19.08 8.98 -11.07
N GLY A 329 18.75 9.24 -12.34
CA GLY A 329 17.57 8.65 -12.98
C GLY A 329 17.68 7.14 -13.11
N SER A 330 18.80 6.63 -13.63
CA SER A 330 19.02 5.19 -13.77
C SER A 330 18.92 4.49 -12.41
N ALA A 331 19.56 5.04 -11.37
CA ALA A 331 19.59 4.43 -10.05
C ALA A 331 18.21 4.44 -9.36
N VAL A 332 17.42 5.52 -9.53
CA VAL A 332 16.03 5.57 -9.05
C VAL A 332 15.17 4.53 -9.78
N LEU A 333 15.24 4.48 -11.12
CA LEU A 333 14.47 3.52 -11.91
C LEU A 333 14.80 2.07 -11.52
N SER A 334 16.09 1.74 -11.39
CA SER A 334 16.55 0.43 -10.96
C SER A 334 16.04 0.09 -9.54
N GLY A 335 16.24 0.98 -8.57
CA GLY A 335 15.87 0.73 -7.18
C GLY A 335 14.36 0.50 -6.98
N PHE A 336 13.51 1.33 -7.59
CA PHE A 336 12.06 1.17 -7.47
C PHE A 336 11.49 0.01 -8.29
N SER A 337 12.21 -0.46 -9.31
CA SER A 337 11.83 -1.67 -10.06
C SER A 337 12.05 -2.96 -9.27
N ASN A 338 12.93 -2.92 -8.25
CA ASN A 338 13.30 -4.06 -7.40
C ASN A 338 12.48 -4.15 -6.09
N LEU A 339 11.37 -3.40 -5.99
CA LEU A 339 10.45 -3.50 -4.86
C LEU A 339 9.63 -4.80 -4.88
N ARG A 340 9.05 -5.16 -3.72
CA ARG A 340 8.10 -6.28 -3.61
C ARG A 340 6.90 -6.01 -4.55
N GLU A 341 6.29 -7.07 -5.08
CA GLU A 341 5.19 -6.94 -6.03
C GLU A 341 4.01 -6.10 -5.49
N SER A 342 3.66 -6.29 -4.22
CA SER A 342 2.64 -5.51 -3.52
C SER A 342 2.95 -4.01 -3.43
N ASP A 343 4.22 -3.62 -3.44
CA ASP A 343 4.67 -2.22 -3.41
C ASP A 343 4.76 -1.66 -4.83
N ARG A 344 5.23 -2.44 -5.82
CA ARG A 344 5.27 -2.05 -7.24
C ARG A 344 3.89 -1.73 -7.82
N GLN A 345 2.85 -2.40 -7.33
CA GLN A 345 1.46 -2.13 -7.73
C GLN A 345 0.92 -0.81 -7.16
N ARG A 346 1.56 -0.24 -6.12
CA ARG A 346 1.14 1.02 -5.48
C ARG A 346 2.11 2.17 -5.74
N ILE A 347 3.34 1.90 -6.16
CA ILE A 347 4.39 2.89 -6.34
C ILE A 347 4.87 2.90 -7.79
N GLY A 348 4.53 3.96 -8.51
CA GLY A 348 4.99 4.25 -9.86
C GLY A 348 6.12 5.29 -9.84
N VAL A 349 7.00 5.27 -10.83
CA VAL A 349 8.12 6.20 -10.97
C VAL A 349 8.22 6.71 -12.39
N LEU A 350 8.29 8.03 -12.53
CA LEU A 350 8.50 8.70 -13.81
C LEU A 350 9.72 9.62 -13.72
N VAL A 351 10.69 9.38 -14.60
CA VAL A 351 11.93 10.17 -14.69
C VAL A 351 11.90 11.05 -15.93
N PHE A 352 12.08 12.36 -15.74
CA PHE A 352 12.31 13.33 -16.81
C PHE A 352 13.80 13.67 -16.91
N PHE A 353 14.34 13.67 -18.14
CA PHE A 353 15.75 14.04 -18.39
C PHE A 353 15.91 14.81 -19.71
N PRO A 354 16.93 15.70 -19.82
CA PRO A 354 17.16 16.47 -21.03
C PRO A 354 17.70 15.58 -22.17
N GLU A 355 17.08 15.62 -23.34
CA GLU A 355 17.39 14.79 -24.51
C GLU A 355 18.86 14.91 -24.97
N ARG A 356 19.45 16.10 -24.82
CA ARG A 356 20.83 16.45 -25.19
C ARG A 356 21.75 16.74 -23.99
N GLY A 357 21.25 16.64 -22.76
CA GLY A 357 21.97 17.03 -21.54
C GLY A 357 22.52 15.87 -20.71
N VAL A 358 22.46 14.64 -21.23
CA VAL A 358 22.95 13.42 -20.58
C VAL A 358 23.83 12.63 -21.56
N SER A 359 24.80 11.84 -21.05
CA SER A 359 25.61 10.98 -21.93
C SER A 359 24.74 9.92 -22.60
N VAL A 360 25.18 9.46 -23.79
CA VAL A 360 24.43 8.44 -24.55
C VAL A 360 24.29 7.14 -23.77
N ILE A 361 25.33 6.73 -23.03
CA ILE A 361 25.29 5.51 -22.21
C ILE A 361 24.29 5.65 -21.06
N GLN A 362 24.31 6.77 -20.32
CA GLN A 362 23.33 7.02 -19.25
C GLN A 362 21.90 7.08 -19.80
N LYS A 363 21.72 7.68 -20.99
CA LYS A 363 20.43 7.72 -21.68
C LYS A 363 19.92 6.31 -21.97
N LEU A 364 20.76 5.43 -22.52
CA LEU A 364 20.40 4.03 -22.80
C LEU A 364 20.05 3.25 -21.52
N GLN A 365 20.74 3.50 -20.41
CA GLN A 365 20.36 2.90 -19.12
C GLN A 365 18.96 3.35 -18.66
N MET A 366 18.61 4.62 -18.83
CA MET A 366 17.30 5.13 -18.44
C MET A 366 16.19 4.68 -19.40
N THR A 367 16.43 4.74 -20.70
CA THR A 367 15.42 4.42 -21.72
C THR A 367 15.10 2.93 -21.80
N GLY A 368 15.90 2.05 -21.17
CA GLY A 368 15.54 0.64 -20.97
C GLY A 368 14.28 0.44 -20.12
N PHE A 369 13.95 1.39 -19.25
CA PHE A 369 12.75 1.34 -18.39
C PHE A 369 11.53 1.94 -19.09
N LYS A 370 10.74 1.10 -19.77
CA LYS A 370 9.57 1.52 -20.57
C LYS A 370 8.21 1.01 -20.08
N GLN A 371 8.19 0.00 -19.22
CA GLN A 371 6.97 -0.71 -18.82
C GLN A 371 7.01 -1.09 -17.33
N GLY A 372 5.84 -1.40 -16.77
CA GLY A 372 5.68 -1.73 -15.35
C GLY A 372 5.51 -0.47 -14.51
N ASN A 373 6.14 -0.46 -13.33
CA ASN A 373 6.01 0.64 -12.38
C ASN A 373 7.06 1.74 -12.57
N THR A 374 7.98 1.62 -13.53
CA THR A 374 9.05 2.60 -13.77
C THR A 374 9.08 2.99 -15.25
N ARG A 375 9.20 4.29 -15.52
CA ARG A 375 9.24 4.84 -16.87
C ARG A 375 10.18 6.05 -16.95
N SER A 376 10.91 6.17 -18.04
CA SER A 376 11.70 7.37 -18.34
C SER A 376 11.21 8.07 -19.59
N VAL A 377 11.34 9.40 -19.61
CA VAL A 377 10.89 10.27 -20.71
C VAL A 377 11.95 11.34 -20.91
N SER A 378 12.43 11.47 -22.14
CA SER A 378 13.34 12.55 -22.48
C SER A 378 12.56 13.79 -22.90
N VAL A 379 13.11 14.95 -22.58
CA VAL A 379 12.52 16.27 -22.86
C VAL A 379 13.49 17.05 -23.73
N PHE A 380 13.00 17.67 -24.81
CA PHE A 380 13.84 18.50 -25.70
C PHE A 380 14.13 19.87 -25.07
N SER A 381 14.80 19.87 -23.92
CA SER A 381 15.16 21.03 -23.11
C SER A 381 16.39 20.75 -22.24
N ASP A 382 16.70 21.65 -21.32
CA ASP A 382 17.73 21.49 -20.29
C ASP A 382 17.20 20.84 -18.99
N PHE A 383 18.12 20.55 -18.08
CA PHE A 383 17.81 19.97 -16.77
C PHE A 383 16.96 20.91 -15.90
N ASP A 384 17.23 22.22 -15.95
CA ASP A 384 16.54 23.23 -15.14
C ASP A 384 15.05 23.31 -15.51
N PHE A 385 14.72 23.18 -16.79
CA PHE A 385 13.34 23.06 -17.26
C PHE A 385 12.66 21.83 -16.66
N CYS A 386 13.29 20.64 -16.73
CA CYS A 386 12.72 19.41 -16.17
C CYS A 386 12.45 19.55 -14.66
N GLN A 387 13.38 20.15 -13.93
CA GLN A 387 13.25 20.37 -12.48
C GLN A 387 12.15 21.41 -12.16
N ARG A 388 12.06 22.51 -12.91
CA ARG A 388 10.99 23.51 -12.75
C ARG A 388 9.62 22.91 -13.04
N ALA A 389 9.48 22.14 -14.12
CA ALA A 389 8.21 21.51 -14.47
C ALA A 389 7.69 20.59 -13.36
N ILE A 390 8.56 19.76 -12.77
CA ILE A 390 8.18 18.93 -11.63
C ILE A 390 7.75 19.81 -10.43
N LYS A 391 8.52 20.84 -10.09
CA LYS A 391 8.17 21.76 -8.98
C LYS A 391 6.81 22.44 -9.21
N GLU A 392 6.52 22.84 -10.44
CA GLU A 392 5.24 23.43 -10.82
C GLU A 392 4.09 22.42 -10.67
N MET A 393 4.28 21.15 -11.05
CA MET A 393 3.28 20.09 -10.80
C MET A 393 3.02 19.85 -9.31
N PHE A 394 4.04 19.96 -8.46
CA PHE A 394 3.88 19.87 -7.00
C PHE A 394 3.19 21.10 -6.39
N GLY A 395 3.44 22.28 -6.95
CA GLY A 395 2.82 23.54 -6.52
C GLY A 395 1.37 23.73 -6.98
N ASP A 396 0.96 23.02 -8.04
CA ASP A 396 -0.42 23.05 -8.54
C ASP A 396 -1.34 22.14 -7.70
N SER A 397 -1.93 22.74 -6.66
CA SER A 397 -2.89 22.08 -5.78
C SER A 397 -4.12 21.52 -6.52
N ARG A 398 -4.48 22.08 -7.69
CA ARG A 398 -5.60 21.58 -8.50
C ARG A 398 -5.21 20.29 -9.20
N LEU A 399 -4.00 20.22 -9.76
CA LEU A 399 -3.49 19.03 -10.43
C LEU A 399 -3.24 17.89 -9.43
N ALA A 400 -2.56 18.17 -8.32
CA ALA A 400 -2.34 17.20 -7.25
C ALA A 400 -3.66 16.69 -6.65
N GLY A 401 -4.62 17.60 -6.42
CA GLY A 401 -5.97 17.26 -5.97
C GLY A 401 -6.76 16.44 -6.99
N TYR A 402 -6.63 16.74 -8.29
CA TYR A 402 -7.20 15.96 -9.37
C TYR A 402 -6.68 14.52 -9.36
N PHE A 403 -5.36 14.30 -9.25
CA PHE A 403 -4.80 12.95 -9.17
C PHE A 403 -5.18 12.21 -7.89
N ALA A 404 -5.21 12.89 -6.75
CA ALA A 404 -5.63 12.30 -5.48
C ALA A 404 -7.11 11.90 -5.50
N VAL A 405 -7.99 12.72 -6.09
CA VAL A 405 -9.42 12.44 -6.13
C VAL A 405 -9.81 11.52 -7.28
N GLU A 406 -9.28 11.66 -8.49
CA GLU A 406 -9.69 10.80 -9.61
C GLU A 406 -8.98 9.44 -9.59
N TYR A 407 -7.71 9.38 -9.18
CA TYR A 407 -6.88 8.18 -9.28
C TYR A 407 -6.36 7.64 -7.93
N ALA A 408 -6.76 8.24 -6.80
CA ALA A 408 -6.22 7.89 -5.47
C ALA A 408 -4.67 7.91 -5.44
N THR A 409 -4.07 8.80 -6.23
CA THR A 409 -2.61 8.87 -6.43
C THR A 409 -2.06 10.16 -5.84
N VAL A 410 -1.02 10.04 -5.02
CA VAL A 410 -0.27 11.15 -4.43
C VAL A 410 1.06 11.30 -5.18
N LEU A 411 1.39 12.52 -5.59
CA LEU A 411 2.70 12.81 -6.18
C LEU A 411 3.76 12.85 -5.07
N SER A 412 4.93 12.29 -5.34
CA SER A 412 6.10 12.35 -4.45
C SER A 412 7.42 12.43 -5.23
N THR A 413 8.54 12.63 -4.54
CA THR A 413 9.86 12.87 -5.15
C THR A 413 10.96 12.09 -4.42
N ALA A 414 11.93 11.57 -5.17
CA ALA A 414 13.08 10.80 -4.67
C ALA A 414 14.41 11.56 -4.82
N ASN A 415 14.45 12.81 -4.38
CA ASN A 415 15.60 13.71 -4.54
C ASN A 415 16.74 13.46 -3.52
N SER A 416 17.95 13.93 -3.84
CA SER A 416 19.19 13.78 -3.04
C SER A 416 19.19 14.47 -1.67
N ILE A 417 18.13 15.22 -1.39
CA ILE A 417 17.89 15.88 -0.10
C ILE A 417 17.29 14.93 0.94
N ASN A 418 16.67 13.83 0.51
CA ASN A 418 16.01 12.89 1.41
C ASN A 418 17.01 12.22 2.35
N TRP A 419 16.70 12.17 3.66
CA TRP A 419 17.57 11.57 4.67
C TRP A 419 17.88 10.09 4.39
N ALA A 420 16.92 9.33 3.85
CA ALA A 420 17.10 7.93 3.47
C ALA A 420 18.10 7.72 2.32
N ARG A 421 18.49 8.78 1.59
CA ARG A 421 19.60 8.70 0.63
C ARG A 421 20.96 8.98 1.24
N LEU A 422 21.01 9.78 2.31
CA LEU A 422 22.25 10.20 2.95
C LEU A 422 22.74 9.15 3.95
N LEU A 423 21.81 8.55 4.70
CA LEU A 423 22.12 7.57 5.75
C LEU A 423 22.88 6.33 5.22
N PRO A 424 22.50 5.70 4.09
CA PRO A 424 23.25 4.56 3.55
C PRO A 424 24.66 4.93 3.06
N GLN A 425 24.89 6.18 2.66
CA GLN A 425 26.20 6.62 2.14
C GLN A 425 27.28 6.62 3.23
N MET A 426 26.89 6.87 4.47
CA MET A 426 27.77 6.81 5.63
C MET A 426 28.34 5.40 5.86
N VAL A 427 27.61 4.36 5.44
CA VAL A 427 28.01 2.97 5.61
C VAL A 427 29.26 2.64 4.80
N TYR A 428 29.37 3.08 3.54
CA TYR A 428 30.57 2.77 2.75
C TYR A 428 31.81 3.54 3.19
N HIS A 429 31.67 4.75 3.76
CA HIS A 429 32.80 5.46 4.38
C HIS A 429 33.31 4.73 5.62
N SER A 430 32.37 4.26 6.45
CA SER A 430 32.69 3.45 7.62
C SER A 430 33.32 2.11 7.20
N SER A 431 32.75 1.46 6.19
CA SER A 431 33.25 0.20 5.62
C SER A 431 34.66 0.35 5.05
N ALA A 432 34.96 1.47 4.38
CA ALA A 432 36.29 1.69 3.82
C ALA A 432 37.37 1.74 4.91
N TYR A 433 37.10 2.44 6.03
CA TYR A 433 38.00 2.43 7.18
C TYR A 433 38.16 1.03 7.77
N LEU A 434 37.06 0.28 7.90
CA LEU A 434 37.06 -1.09 8.41
C LEU A 434 37.80 -2.06 7.50
N ASP A 435 37.78 -1.86 6.19
CA ASP A 435 38.57 -2.66 5.24
C ASP A 435 40.07 -2.38 5.38
N LEU A 436 40.47 -1.10 5.51
CA LEU A 436 41.88 -0.76 5.79
C LEU A 436 42.36 -1.31 7.14
N LEU A 437 41.47 -1.34 8.14
CA LEU A 437 41.75 -1.93 9.45
C LEU A 437 41.93 -3.45 9.36
N ARG A 438 41.01 -4.15 8.66
CA ARG A 438 41.10 -5.59 8.41
C ARG A 438 42.38 -5.95 7.67
N ASP A 439 42.73 -5.16 6.66
CA ASP A 439 43.90 -5.38 5.81
C ASP A 439 45.21 -4.90 6.48
N SER A 440 45.15 -4.50 7.76
CA SER A 440 46.28 -4.05 8.59
C SER A 440 47.06 -2.86 8.02
N VAL A 441 46.41 -2.06 7.17
CA VAL A 441 46.95 -0.79 6.65
C VAL A 441 46.97 0.27 7.75
N VAL A 442 45.93 0.29 8.58
CA VAL A 442 45.80 1.19 9.74
C VAL A 442 45.42 0.40 10.98
N LYS A 443 45.82 0.87 12.16
CA LYS A 443 45.28 0.43 13.44
C LYS A 443 44.07 1.27 13.83
N PHE A 444 43.14 0.70 14.60
CA PHE A 444 41.97 1.45 15.04
C PHE A 444 42.41 2.67 15.85
N GLY A 445 41.92 3.85 15.46
CA GLY A 445 42.30 5.14 16.02
C GLY A 445 43.31 5.92 15.16
N GLU A 446 44.05 5.26 14.28
CA GLU A 446 44.89 5.96 13.29
C GLU A 446 43.99 6.64 12.24
N PRO A 447 44.29 7.89 11.87
CA PRO A 447 43.44 8.64 10.97
C PRO A 447 43.60 8.21 9.52
N ILE A 448 42.53 8.41 8.74
CA ILE A 448 42.56 8.42 7.27
C ILE A 448 42.05 9.76 6.74
N ASP A 449 42.46 10.14 5.54
CA ASP A 449 41.82 11.19 4.76
C ASP A 449 40.90 10.56 3.71
N VAL A 450 39.84 11.27 3.31
CA VAL A 450 38.92 10.81 2.26
C VAL A 450 38.78 11.89 1.20
N CYS A 451 39.10 11.59 -0.05
CA CYS A 451 38.91 12.51 -1.17
C CYS A 451 37.70 12.13 -2.00
N ILE A 452 36.81 13.10 -2.21
CA ILE A 452 35.48 12.88 -2.77
C ILE A 452 35.29 13.82 -3.97
N PRO A 453 34.95 13.31 -5.17
CA PRO A 453 34.49 14.17 -6.25
C PRO A 453 33.12 14.75 -5.86
N THR A 454 33.11 16.06 -5.57
CA THR A 454 32.01 16.71 -4.85
C THR A 454 31.14 17.53 -5.79
N GLY A 455 29.89 17.07 -5.94
CA GLY A 455 28.80 17.85 -6.50
C GLY A 455 27.91 18.42 -5.38
N ASN A 456 26.72 17.85 -5.23
CA ASN A 456 25.67 18.25 -4.26
C ASN A 456 26.02 18.08 -2.76
N PHE A 457 27.28 17.87 -2.39
CA PHE A 457 27.81 17.69 -1.03
C PHE A 457 27.26 16.48 -0.24
N GLY A 458 26.36 15.65 -0.78
CA GLY A 458 25.78 14.52 -0.06
C GLY A 458 26.83 13.49 0.37
N ASN A 459 27.71 13.08 -0.56
CA ASN A 459 28.76 12.11 -0.27
C ASN A 459 29.75 12.66 0.78
N ALA A 460 30.18 13.92 0.64
CA ALA A 460 31.03 14.59 1.63
C ALA A 460 30.36 14.71 3.01
N MET A 461 29.08 15.10 3.06
CA MET A 461 28.33 15.16 4.31
C MET A 461 28.20 13.78 4.98
N SER A 462 28.08 12.70 4.20
CA SER A 462 28.05 11.35 4.75
C SER A 462 29.39 10.91 5.37
N ALA A 463 30.51 11.40 4.86
CA ALA A 463 31.82 11.21 5.49
C ALA A 463 31.95 12.01 6.80
N VAL A 464 31.41 13.25 6.84
CA VAL A 464 31.32 14.03 8.09
C VAL A 464 30.51 13.27 9.14
N TYR A 465 29.41 12.63 8.73
CA TYR A 465 28.59 11.82 9.61
C TYR A 465 29.27 10.53 10.08
N ALA A 466 30.01 9.85 9.22
CA ALA A 466 30.85 8.71 9.63
C ALA A 466 31.89 9.13 10.68
N LYS A 467 32.53 10.30 10.49
CA LYS A 467 33.43 10.92 11.46
C LYS A 467 32.74 11.18 12.80
N GLN A 468 31.52 11.73 12.79
CA GLN A 468 30.74 11.97 14.01
C GLN A 468 30.35 10.70 14.77
N MET A 469 30.16 9.58 14.07
CA MET A 469 29.86 8.28 14.68
C MET A 469 31.09 7.63 15.33
N GLY A 470 32.30 8.14 15.06
CA GLY A 470 33.54 7.68 15.68
C GLY A 470 34.57 7.10 14.71
N VAL A 471 34.33 7.14 13.39
CA VAL A 471 35.34 6.73 12.40
C VAL A 471 36.48 7.77 12.41
N PRO A 472 37.76 7.38 12.57
CA PRO A 472 38.91 8.29 12.57
C PRO A 472 39.22 8.92 11.20
N ILE A 473 38.33 9.76 10.68
CA ILE A 473 38.58 10.55 9.47
C ILE A 473 39.21 11.88 9.89
N ARG A 474 40.42 12.19 9.41
CA ARG A 474 41.10 13.45 9.69
C ARG A 474 40.53 14.56 8.79
N ASN A 475 40.80 14.52 7.48
CA ASN A 475 40.30 15.48 6.52
C ASN A 475 39.36 14.85 5.48
N ILE A 476 38.30 15.58 5.13
CA ILE A 476 37.44 15.29 3.99
C ILE A 476 37.80 16.27 2.87
N ILE A 477 38.37 15.76 1.78
CA ILE A 477 38.87 16.57 0.67
C ILE A 477 37.80 16.61 -0.42
N CYS A 478 37.16 17.76 -0.60
CA CYS A 478 36.21 18.00 -1.68
C CYS A 478 36.94 18.34 -2.99
N ALA A 479 36.79 17.50 -4.01
CA ALA A 479 37.35 17.72 -5.34
C ALA A 479 36.26 18.19 -6.31
N SER A 480 36.35 19.45 -6.75
CA SER A 480 35.48 20.00 -7.80
C SER A 480 36.17 19.94 -9.17
N ASN A 481 35.39 19.96 -10.25
CA ASN A 481 35.93 20.33 -11.56
C ASN A 481 35.99 21.87 -11.67
N HIS A 482 36.06 22.43 -12.88
CA HIS A 482 36.04 23.88 -13.09
C HIS A 482 34.78 24.59 -12.54
N ASN A 483 33.70 23.88 -12.23
CA ASN A 483 32.58 24.42 -11.46
C ASN A 483 32.91 24.41 -9.96
N CYS A 484 33.82 25.28 -9.54
CA CYS A 484 34.50 25.24 -8.25
C CYS A 484 33.79 26.00 -7.10
N ILE A 485 32.45 26.17 -7.13
CA ILE A 485 31.71 26.96 -6.11
C ILE A 485 31.94 26.46 -4.67
N VAL A 486 32.02 25.14 -4.48
CA VAL A 486 32.28 24.52 -3.16
C VAL A 486 33.72 24.80 -2.72
N THR A 487 34.68 24.69 -3.64
CA THR A 487 36.09 25.00 -3.39
C THR A 487 36.29 26.46 -3.01
N ASP A 488 35.67 27.38 -3.75
CA ASP A 488 35.74 28.81 -3.46
C ASP A 488 35.12 29.13 -2.10
N PHE A 489 33.97 28.52 -1.77
CA PHE A 489 33.32 28.70 -0.48
C PHE A 489 34.20 28.22 0.68
N ILE A 490 34.76 27.02 0.61
CA ILE A 490 35.65 26.48 1.67
C ILE A 490 36.94 27.30 1.78
N SER A 491 37.39 27.88 0.65
CA SER A 491 38.61 28.69 0.59
C SER A 491 38.42 30.14 1.02
N THR A 492 37.22 30.70 0.96
CA THR A 492 37.00 32.15 1.19
C THR A 492 35.91 32.47 2.22
N GLY A 493 35.05 31.51 2.56
CA GLY A 493 33.83 31.72 3.33
C GLY A 493 32.69 32.37 2.54
N GLN A 494 32.88 32.66 1.24
CA GLN A 494 31.89 33.30 0.39
C GLN A 494 31.26 32.29 -0.56
N TYR A 495 29.94 32.17 -0.52
CA TYR A 495 29.17 31.37 -1.48
C TYR A 495 28.54 32.31 -2.50
N ASP A 496 29.26 32.59 -3.60
CA ASP A 496 28.86 33.60 -4.60
C ASP A 496 28.40 32.97 -5.91
N LEU A 497 27.12 33.13 -6.26
CA LEU A 497 26.55 32.69 -7.54
C LEU A 497 26.44 33.82 -8.56
N ARG A 498 26.73 35.07 -8.19
CA ARG A 498 26.60 36.23 -9.07
C ARG A 498 27.55 36.09 -10.24
N GLY A 499 27.02 36.19 -11.46
CA GLY A 499 27.80 36.10 -12.69
C GLY A 499 28.32 34.69 -13.04
N ARG A 500 28.10 33.66 -12.21
CA ARG A 500 28.50 32.29 -12.53
C ARG A 500 27.53 31.64 -13.51
N LYS A 501 28.08 30.96 -14.51
CA LYS A 501 27.33 30.11 -15.44
C LYS A 501 27.80 28.67 -15.30
N LEU A 502 26.88 27.72 -15.41
CA LEU A 502 27.21 26.31 -15.38
C LEU A 502 28.00 25.95 -16.63
N MET A 503 29.19 25.38 -16.47
CA MET A 503 30.05 24.97 -17.57
C MET A 503 30.07 23.46 -17.69
N LEU A 504 29.78 22.93 -18.88
CA LEU A 504 29.79 21.49 -19.14
C LEU A 504 31.21 20.92 -19.04
N SER A 505 31.37 19.79 -18.35
CA SER A 505 32.64 19.07 -18.17
C SER A 505 32.61 17.64 -18.71
N ASN A 506 33.78 16.99 -18.74
CA ASN A 506 33.86 15.53 -18.91
C ASN A 506 33.38 14.76 -17.67
N SER A 507 33.11 15.44 -16.54
CA SER A 507 32.60 14.88 -15.29
C SER A 507 31.21 15.44 -14.94
N PRO A 508 30.18 15.25 -15.77
CA PRO A 508 28.92 16.01 -15.71
C PRO A 508 28.10 15.83 -14.42
N ALA A 509 28.28 14.72 -13.70
CA ALA A 509 27.57 14.48 -12.44
C ALA A 509 27.97 15.43 -11.28
N ILE A 510 29.08 16.16 -11.41
CA ILE A 510 29.53 17.18 -10.46
C ILE A 510 29.51 18.61 -11.04
N ASP A 511 28.90 18.81 -12.22
CA ASP A 511 28.60 20.13 -12.77
C ASP A 511 27.46 20.76 -11.95
N ILE A 512 27.81 21.53 -10.93
CA ILE A 512 26.84 22.16 -10.02
C ILE A 512 27.15 23.63 -9.74
N LEU A 513 26.08 24.42 -9.59
CA LEU A 513 26.17 25.78 -9.05
C LEU A 513 25.63 25.86 -7.61
N LYS A 514 24.55 25.12 -7.31
CA LYS A 514 23.92 25.10 -5.99
C LYS A 514 24.11 23.72 -5.35
N SER A 515 24.89 23.66 -4.28
CA SER A 515 25.17 22.41 -3.58
C SER A 515 24.15 22.16 -2.47
N SER A 516 23.18 21.28 -2.72
CA SER A 516 22.02 21.12 -1.83
C SER A 516 22.35 20.66 -0.41
N ASN A 517 23.26 19.70 -0.21
CA ASN A 517 23.59 19.21 1.14
C ASN A 517 24.62 20.07 1.89
N LEU A 518 25.14 21.14 1.26
CA LEU A 518 26.00 22.09 1.98
C LEU A 518 25.25 22.74 3.15
N GLU A 519 23.92 22.87 3.05
CA GLU A 519 23.07 23.35 4.14
C GLU A 519 23.19 22.52 5.43
N ARG A 520 23.22 21.17 5.31
CA ARG A 520 23.42 20.28 6.47
C ARG A 520 24.78 20.48 7.12
N PHE A 521 25.79 20.72 6.29
CA PHE A 521 27.15 20.97 6.76
C PHE A 521 27.27 22.33 7.45
N LEU A 522 26.65 23.38 6.90
CA LEU A 522 26.58 24.69 7.54
C LEU A 522 25.86 24.62 8.89
N HIS A 523 24.73 23.90 8.97
CA HIS A 523 24.02 23.68 10.23
C HIS A 523 24.91 22.95 11.26
N TYR A 524 25.72 21.99 10.82
CA TYR A 524 26.70 21.33 11.68
C TYR A 524 27.80 22.29 12.15
N ALA A 525 28.43 23.03 11.23
CA ALA A 525 29.50 23.98 11.54
C ALA A 525 29.03 25.14 12.44
N SER A 526 27.77 25.54 12.34
CA SER A 526 27.14 26.56 13.19
C SER A 526 26.66 26.02 14.55
N SER A 527 26.94 24.75 14.88
CA SER A 527 26.46 24.10 16.13
C SER A 527 24.93 24.05 16.25
N GLY A 528 24.25 23.91 15.11
CA GLY A 528 22.80 23.77 15.01
C GLY A 528 22.02 25.08 15.14
N ASP A 529 22.60 26.19 14.68
CA ASP A 529 21.92 27.49 14.62
C ASP A 529 21.03 27.58 13.37
N GLY A 530 19.77 27.17 13.50
CA GLY A 530 18.81 27.18 12.39
C GLY A 530 18.39 28.56 11.92
N GLN A 531 18.48 29.60 12.77
CA GLN A 531 18.15 30.97 12.36
C GLN A 531 19.23 31.51 11.42
N LEU A 532 20.50 31.29 11.75
CA LEU A 532 21.59 31.65 10.85
C LEU A 532 21.46 30.95 9.49
N ILE A 533 21.13 29.66 9.46
CA ILE A 533 20.94 28.94 8.19
C ILE A 533 19.79 29.53 7.38
N LEU A 534 18.68 29.85 8.03
CA LEU A 534 17.56 30.51 7.36
C LEU A 534 18.01 31.83 6.72
N ASP A 535 18.73 32.67 7.45
CA ASP A 535 19.20 33.98 6.98
C ASP A 535 20.17 33.84 5.78
N LEU A 536 21.12 32.89 5.85
CA LEU A 536 22.07 32.62 4.77
C LEU A 536 21.35 32.17 3.47
N PHE A 537 20.36 31.28 3.59
CA PHE A 537 19.65 30.78 2.41
C PHE A 537 18.61 31.78 1.86
N VAL A 538 18.03 32.63 2.71
CA VAL A 538 17.22 33.78 2.26
C VAL A 538 18.09 34.78 1.48
N SER A 539 19.32 35.04 1.96
CA SER A 539 20.30 35.89 1.26
C SER A 539 20.72 35.24 -0.08
N LEU A 540 20.96 33.93 -0.10
CA LEU A 540 21.27 33.19 -1.33
C LEU A 540 20.14 33.28 -2.37
N GLU A 541 18.88 33.23 -1.95
CA GLU A 541 17.74 33.34 -2.85
C GLU A 541 17.58 34.76 -3.42
N LYS A 542 17.72 35.79 -2.59
CA LYS A 542 17.51 37.19 -2.97
C LYS A 542 18.72 37.83 -3.67
N GLU A 543 19.91 37.64 -3.11
CA GLU A 543 21.14 38.32 -3.52
C GLU A 543 22.08 37.41 -4.33
N GLN A 544 21.75 36.12 -4.47
CA GLN A 544 22.61 35.11 -5.10
C GLN A 544 24.00 34.98 -4.45
N HIS A 545 24.14 35.38 -3.19
CA HIS A 545 25.41 35.41 -2.47
C HIS A 545 25.19 35.35 -0.95
N PHE A 546 26.10 34.74 -0.20
CA PHE A 546 26.24 34.95 1.24
C PHE A 546 27.70 34.75 1.70
N THR A 547 28.02 35.27 2.88
CA THR A 547 29.32 35.09 3.54
C THR A 547 29.12 34.56 4.95
N VAL A 548 29.92 33.57 5.35
CA VAL A 548 29.94 33.07 6.74
C VAL A 548 30.97 33.82 7.58
N SER A 549 30.80 33.83 8.90
CA SER A 549 31.78 34.44 9.80
C SER A 549 33.10 33.66 9.80
N GLU A 550 34.20 34.34 10.17
CA GLU A 550 35.53 33.72 10.26
C GLU A 550 35.57 32.53 11.24
N ASP A 551 34.77 32.58 12.30
CA ASP A 551 34.67 31.46 13.25
C ASP A 551 34.02 30.21 12.63
N ILE A 552 32.99 30.40 11.81
CA ILE A 552 32.35 29.30 11.07
C ILE A 552 33.30 28.78 10.00
N LEU A 553 33.99 29.67 9.27
CA LEU A 553 34.98 29.28 8.26
C LEU A 553 36.12 28.45 8.88
N ARG A 554 36.61 28.85 10.07
CA ARG A 554 37.63 28.10 10.81
C ARG A 554 37.15 26.69 11.16
N ARG A 555 35.91 26.53 11.63
CA ARG A 555 35.30 25.21 11.91
C ARG A 555 35.13 24.37 10.65
N ILE A 556 34.69 24.98 9.55
CA ILE A 556 34.59 24.30 8.25
C ILE A 556 35.94 23.69 7.84
N ARG A 557 37.02 24.48 7.94
CA ARG A 557 38.37 24.06 7.56
C ARG A 557 39.03 23.07 8.52
N GLN A 558 38.46 22.84 9.71
CA GLN A 558 38.93 21.78 10.61
C GLN A 558 38.55 20.38 10.11
N ASP A 559 37.45 20.27 9.37
CA ASP A 559 36.92 18.98 8.89
C ASP A 559 37.08 18.79 7.39
N VAL A 560 37.04 19.89 6.62
CA VAL A 560 36.96 19.84 5.16
C VAL A 560 38.04 20.68 4.51
N GLN A 561 38.71 20.10 3.52
CA GLN A 561 39.58 20.78 2.57
C GLN A 561 38.96 20.73 1.19
N ALA A 562 39.39 21.59 0.26
CA ALA A 562 38.89 21.55 -1.10
C ALA A 562 39.93 21.96 -2.12
N GLY A 563 39.80 21.40 -3.31
CA GLY A 563 40.56 21.78 -4.49
C GLY A 563 39.71 21.64 -5.74
N TRP A 564 40.25 22.05 -6.89
CA TRP A 564 39.58 21.87 -8.17
C TRP A 564 40.55 21.35 -9.23
N CYS A 565 40.01 20.71 -10.27
CA CYS A 565 40.75 20.12 -11.38
C CYS A 565 40.24 20.68 -12.71
N SER A 566 41.16 21.01 -13.62
CA SER A 566 40.82 21.38 -15.01
C SER A 566 40.49 20.14 -15.85
N GLU A 567 39.91 20.34 -17.04
CA GLU A 567 39.60 19.25 -17.96
C GLU A 567 40.87 18.55 -18.47
N ASP A 568 41.91 19.33 -18.78
CA ASP A 568 43.19 18.77 -19.25
C ASP A 568 43.88 17.98 -18.14
N ASP A 569 43.90 18.51 -16.91
CA ASP A 569 44.45 17.79 -15.75
C ASP A 569 43.68 16.48 -15.49
N CYS A 570 42.36 16.50 -15.68
CA CYS A 570 41.51 15.31 -15.53
C CYS A 570 41.90 14.22 -16.52
N LEU A 571 42.01 14.54 -17.81
CA LEU A 571 42.40 13.57 -18.85
C LEU A 571 43.84 13.09 -18.67
N ASN A 572 44.77 13.99 -18.31
CA ASN A 572 46.16 13.63 -18.03
C ASN A 572 46.27 12.68 -16.83
N THR A 573 45.47 12.91 -15.78
CA THR A 573 45.44 12.05 -14.59
C THR A 573 45.01 10.62 -14.94
N ILE A 574 43.97 10.44 -15.77
CA ILE A 574 43.54 9.11 -16.23
C ILE A 574 44.68 8.42 -16.98
N GLN A 575 45.32 9.13 -17.92
CA GLN A 575 46.41 8.59 -18.72
C GLN A 575 47.61 8.17 -17.85
N GLU A 576 48.01 9.03 -16.92
CA GLU A 576 49.15 8.81 -16.04
C GLU A 576 48.92 7.61 -15.10
N VAL A 577 47.76 7.57 -14.43
CA VAL A 577 47.42 6.48 -13.51
C VAL A 577 47.36 5.15 -14.26
N HIS A 578 46.71 5.10 -15.42
CA HIS A 578 46.65 3.89 -16.22
C HIS A 578 48.05 3.44 -16.65
N SER A 579 48.89 4.37 -17.11
CA SER A 579 50.26 4.03 -17.55
C SER A 579 51.14 3.50 -16.43
N LYS A 580 50.94 3.98 -15.19
CA LYS A 580 51.75 3.58 -14.01
C LYS A 580 51.24 2.34 -13.29
N THR A 581 49.91 2.17 -13.20
CA THR A 581 49.27 1.18 -12.32
C THR A 581 48.42 0.16 -13.08
N GLY A 582 48.08 0.41 -14.35
CA GLY A 582 47.08 -0.35 -15.10
C GLY A 582 45.64 -0.06 -14.70
N TYR A 583 45.39 0.74 -13.65
CA TYR A 583 44.04 1.07 -13.21
C TYR A 583 43.40 2.13 -14.12
N ILE A 584 42.19 1.86 -14.63
CA ILE A 584 41.42 2.80 -15.45
C ILE A 584 40.39 3.52 -14.58
N MET A 585 40.52 4.84 -14.50
CA MET A 585 39.61 5.71 -13.77
C MET A 585 38.53 6.29 -14.68
N ASP A 586 37.34 6.52 -14.13
CA ASP A 586 36.41 7.47 -14.74
C ASP A 586 36.88 8.92 -14.51
N THR A 587 36.20 9.86 -15.17
CA THR A 587 36.55 11.28 -15.10
C THR A 587 36.33 11.87 -13.71
N HIS A 588 35.34 11.40 -12.95
CA HIS A 588 35.08 11.85 -11.57
C HIS A 588 36.18 11.42 -10.60
N THR A 589 36.61 10.17 -10.67
CA THR A 589 37.69 9.60 -9.86
C THR A 589 39.01 10.30 -10.20
N ALA A 590 39.24 10.62 -11.48
CA ALA A 590 40.41 11.37 -11.90
C ALA A 590 40.46 12.79 -11.31
N VAL A 591 39.32 13.49 -11.23
CA VAL A 591 39.22 14.79 -10.53
C VAL A 591 39.61 14.64 -9.06
N ALA A 592 39.12 13.61 -8.37
CA ALA A 592 39.47 13.33 -6.98
C ALA A 592 40.97 13.02 -6.82
N LYS A 593 41.52 12.17 -7.68
CA LYS A 593 42.95 11.82 -7.70
C LYS A 593 43.83 13.06 -7.91
N SER A 594 43.53 13.88 -8.91
CA SER A 594 44.28 15.10 -9.22
C SER A 594 44.31 16.08 -8.05
N VAL A 595 43.16 16.27 -7.38
CA VAL A 595 43.07 17.14 -6.20
C VAL A 595 43.78 16.50 -5.00
N ALA A 596 43.62 15.20 -4.78
CA ALA A 596 44.31 14.48 -3.72
C ALA A 596 45.82 14.59 -3.87
N ASP A 597 46.39 14.43 -5.07
CA ASP A 597 47.84 14.55 -5.27
C ASP A 597 48.42 15.91 -4.89
N ARG A 598 47.60 16.97 -4.94
CA ARG A 598 47.99 18.33 -4.52
C ARG A 598 47.84 18.57 -3.01
N LEU A 599 46.88 17.92 -2.36
CA LEU A 599 46.47 18.22 -0.98
C LEU A 599 46.81 17.11 0.03
N HIS A 600 47.11 15.91 -0.45
CA HIS A 600 47.37 14.73 0.37
C HIS A 600 48.67 14.87 1.16
N ASP A 601 48.56 14.77 2.47
CA ASP A 601 49.71 14.62 3.35
C ASP A 601 50.07 13.12 3.47
N LYS A 602 51.20 12.76 2.88
CA LYS A 602 51.73 11.38 2.79
C LYS A 602 51.94 10.67 4.13
N ARG A 603 51.79 11.35 5.27
CA ARG A 603 51.81 10.72 6.60
C ARG A 603 50.51 10.00 6.95
N CYS A 604 49.46 10.17 6.16
CA CYS A 604 48.11 9.67 6.44
C CYS A 604 47.57 9.01 5.16
N PRO A 605 47.08 7.76 5.21
CA PRO A 605 46.45 7.14 4.05
C PRO A 605 45.26 7.96 3.53
N VAL A 606 45.10 8.03 2.21
CA VAL A 606 43.96 8.70 1.58
C VAL A 606 43.10 7.71 0.78
N VAL A 607 41.79 7.75 1.03
CA VAL A 607 40.80 6.97 0.30
C VAL A 607 40.12 7.86 -0.74
N LEU A 608 40.32 7.55 -2.02
CA LEU A 608 39.69 8.23 -3.16
C LEU A 608 38.38 7.54 -3.50
N CYS A 609 37.27 8.26 -3.44
CA CYS A 609 35.96 7.72 -3.80
C CYS A 609 35.82 7.62 -5.32
N SER A 610 35.81 6.38 -5.85
CA SER A 610 35.52 6.14 -7.26
C SER A 610 34.02 6.00 -7.49
N THR A 611 33.42 7.08 -8.00
CA THR A 611 31.96 7.28 -7.96
C THR A 611 31.19 6.69 -9.14
N ALA A 612 31.85 6.35 -10.23
CA ALA A 612 31.25 5.67 -11.36
C ALA A 612 32.28 4.81 -12.10
N HIS A 613 31.77 3.83 -12.84
CA HIS A 613 32.60 2.97 -13.67
C HIS A 613 33.06 3.73 -14.92
N PHE A 614 34.32 3.56 -15.34
CA PHE A 614 34.92 4.27 -16.47
C PHE A 614 34.12 4.10 -17.78
N GLY A 615 33.50 2.93 -17.99
CA GLY A 615 32.62 2.66 -19.12
C GLY A 615 31.42 3.60 -19.25
N LYS A 616 30.96 4.27 -18.17
CA LYS A 616 29.87 5.25 -18.25
C LYS A 616 30.26 6.52 -18.99
N PHE A 617 31.55 6.84 -19.02
CA PHE A 617 32.12 8.04 -19.64
C PHE A 617 33.11 7.68 -20.76
N ALA A 618 32.79 6.60 -21.49
CA ALA A 618 33.68 5.99 -22.45
C ALA A 618 34.33 6.95 -23.46
N PRO A 619 33.65 7.94 -24.05
CA PRO A 619 34.29 8.88 -24.97
C PRO A 619 35.44 9.66 -24.34
N ALA A 620 35.26 10.17 -23.12
CA ALA A 620 36.29 10.95 -22.42
C ALA A 620 37.45 10.05 -21.96
N VAL A 621 37.15 8.84 -21.49
CA VAL A 621 38.16 7.87 -21.07
C VAL A 621 39.00 7.39 -22.25
N LEU A 622 38.38 7.03 -23.39
CA LEU A 622 39.09 6.64 -24.60
C LEU A 622 39.98 7.77 -25.14
N LYS A 623 39.51 9.02 -25.05
CA LYS A 623 40.31 10.20 -25.38
C LYS A 623 41.54 10.33 -24.48
N ALA A 624 41.37 10.16 -23.17
CA ALA A 624 42.48 10.20 -22.20
C ALA A 624 43.50 9.07 -22.45
N LEU A 625 43.01 7.88 -22.80
CA LEU A 625 43.83 6.70 -23.13
C LEU A 625 44.48 6.78 -24.53
N ARG A 626 44.32 7.90 -25.25
CA ARG A 626 44.89 8.16 -26.58
C ARG A 626 44.49 7.10 -27.62
N CYS A 627 43.24 6.63 -27.55
CA CYS A 627 42.68 5.77 -28.59
C CYS A 627 42.67 6.52 -29.93
N PRO A 628 43.26 5.98 -31.02
CA PRO A 628 43.43 6.70 -32.28
C PRO A 628 42.10 7.05 -32.97
N GLU A 629 41.10 6.19 -32.83
CA GLU A 629 39.74 6.42 -33.34
C GLU A 629 38.73 6.04 -32.24
N ILE A 630 37.90 7.01 -31.85
CA ILE A 630 36.85 6.78 -30.84
C ILE A 630 35.58 6.39 -31.59
N PRO A 631 35.04 5.17 -31.41
CA PRO A 631 33.85 4.73 -32.11
C PRO A 631 32.65 5.64 -31.83
N LEU A 632 31.74 5.79 -32.79
CA LEU A 632 30.53 6.59 -32.62
C LEU A 632 29.45 5.84 -31.83
N GLN A 633 29.38 4.51 -31.96
CA GLN A 633 28.37 3.69 -31.31
C GLN A 633 28.75 3.40 -29.85
N PRO A 634 27.83 3.59 -28.87
CA PRO A 634 28.13 3.34 -27.46
C PRO A 634 28.59 1.92 -27.15
N LEU A 635 28.06 0.91 -27.85
CA LEU A 635 28.46 -0.48 -27.64
C LEU A 635 29.89 -0.72 -28.12
N GLU A 636 30.26 -0.20 -29.29
CA GLU A 636 31.63 -0.27 -29.82
C GLU A 636 32.63 0.51 -28.93
N GLN A 637 32.20 1.62 -28.32
CA GLN A 637 33.01 2.32 -27.32
C GLN A 637 33.29 1.45 -26.09
N LEU A 638 32.29 0.68 -25.62
CA LEU A 638 32.48 -0.27 -24.53
C LEU A 638 33.36 -1.45 -24.95
N ASP A 639 33.23 -1.93 -26.18
CA ASP A 639 34.08 -2.99 -26.74
C ASP A 639 35.55 -2.54 -26.84
N ALA A 640 35.79 -1.30 -27.28
CA ALA A 640 37.12 -0.72 -27.33
C ALA A 640 37.74 -0.59 -25.91
N LEU A 641 36.96 -0.12 -24.93
CA LEU A 641 37.41 -0.10 -23.54
C LEU A 641 37.65 -1.51 -22.99
N CYS A 642 36.82 -2.49 -23.35
CA CYS A 642 36.99 -3.87 -22.96
C CYS A 642 38.27 -4.48 -23.55
N ALA A 643 38.64 -4.12 -24.77
CA ALA A 643 39.89 -4.55 -25.39
C ALA A 643 41.13 -3.98 -24.68
N ILE A 644 41.01 -2.77 -24.11
CA ILE A 644 42.10 -2.14 -23.33
C ILE A 644 42.16 -2.69 -21.90
N ALA A 645 41.02 -2.81 -21.23
CA ALA A 645 40.93 -3.19 -19.81
C ALA A 645 40.96 -4.70 -19.56
N GLY A 646 40.50 -5.50 -20.53
CA GLY A 646 40.15 -6.92 -20.33
C GLY A 646 38.69 -7.11 -19.90
N LEU A 647 38.12 -8.27 -20.25
CA LEU A 647 36.69 -8.59 -20.08
C LEU A 647 36.24 -8.60 -18.61
N GLU A 648 37.10 -9.05 -17.69
CA GLU A 648 36.78 -9.22 -16.27
C GLU A 648 36.58 -7.88 -15.53
N LEU A 649 37.09 -6.77 -16.09
CA LEU A 649 36.94 -5.43 -15.53
C LEU A 649 35.70 -4.69 -16.03
N MET A 650 34.96 -5.26 -16.99
CA MET A 650 33.77 -4.62 -17.53
C MET A 650 32.52 -4.91 -16.70
N HIS A 651 31.74 -3.86 -16.42
CA HIS A 651 30.49 -4.00 -15.68
C HIS A 651 29.40 -4.67 -16.54
N GLU A 652 29.10 -5.95 -16.27
CA GLU A 652 28.20 -6.77 -17.08
C GLU A 652 26.79 -6.17 -17.24
N THR A 653 26.19 -5.67 -16.16
CA THR A 653 24.83 -5.07 -16.24
C THR A 653 24.81 -3.80 -17.07
N LEU A 654 25.89 -3.01 -17.06
CA LEU A 654 26.02 -1.81 -17.87
C LEU A 654 26.07 -2.21 -19.34
N TYR A 655 26.94 -3.17 -19.67
CA TYR A 655 27.09 -3.68 -21.02
C TYR A 655 25.77 -4.25 -21.57
N LYS A 656 25.09 -5.10 -20.78
CA LYS A 656 23.77 -5.65 -21.12
C LYS A 656 22.72 -4.56 -21.35
N SER A 657 22.66 -3.57 -20.46
CA SER A 657 21.69 -2.48 -20.57
C SER A 657 21.87 -1.65 -21.84
N VAL A 658 23.12 -1.36 -22.23
CA VAL A 658 23.43 -0.62 -23.46
C VAL A 658 23.04 -1.45 -24.69
N ARG A 659 23.35 -2.75 -24.68
CA ARG A 659 23.03 -3.68 -25.77
C ARG A 659 21.53 -3.81 -26.02
N GLU A 660 20.73 -3.97 -24.97
CA GLU A 660 19.27 -4.17 -25.07
C GLU A 660 18.52 -2.87 -25.43
N SER A 661 18.98 -1.72 -24.93
CA SER A 661 18.34 -0.43 -25.18
C SER A 661 18.64 0.14 -26.58
N ALA A 662 19.80 -0.21 -27.18
CA ALA A 662 20.21 0.32 -28.48
C ALA A 662 19.24 -0.01 -29.63
N SER A 663 18.44 -1.06 -29.50
CA SER A 663 17.53 -1.52 -30.56
C SER A 663 16.11 -0.95 -30.49
N HIS A 664 15.78 -0.09 -29.53
CA HIS A 664 14.39 0.31 -29.28
C HIS A 664 14.18 1.83 -29.20
N PRO A 665 13.28 2.43 -30.01
CA PRO A 665 13.02 3.87 -29.98
C PRO A 665 12.49 4.34 -28.61
N HIS A 666 12.90 5.53 -28.16
CA HIS A 666 12.45 6.17 -26.91
C HIS A 666 11.53 7.36 -27.17
N THR A 667 10.70 7.70 -26.19
CA THR A 667 9.77 8.84 -26.27
C THR A 667 10.50 10.14 -25.99
N VAL A 668 10.39 11.12 -26.89
CA VAL A 668 10.89 12.49 -26.73
C VAL A 668 9.70 13.44 -26.65
N CYS A 669 9.60 14.20 -25.56
CA CYS A 669 8.55 15.18 -25.29
C CYS A 669 9.03 16.59 -25.64
N GLN A 670 8.14 17.46 -26.16
CA GLN A 670 8.46 18.88 -26.28
C GLN A 670 8.48 19.54 -24.90
N PRO A 671 9.17 20.68 -24.73
CA PRO A 671 9.20 21.43 -23.47
C PRO A 671 7.87 22.17 -23.20
N ASP A 672 6.77 21.43 -23.11
CA ASP A 672 5.44 21.93 -22.73
C ASP A 672 4.98 21.26 -21.42
N PHE A 673 4.60 22.08 -20.44
CA PHE A 673 4.07 21.64 -19.16
C PHE A 673 2.80 20.77 -19.31
N ARG A 674 1.94 21.06 -20.30
CA ARG A 674 0.72 20.28 -20.55
C ARG A 674 1.04 18.89 -21.07
N GLU A 675 1.97 18.77 -22.00
CA GLU A 675 2.41 17.48 -22.55
C GLU A 675 3.03 16.61 -21.45
N LEU A 676 3.89 17.19 -20.60
CA LEU A 676 4.45 16.49 -19.45
C LEU A 676 3.37 16.03 -18.46
N THR A 677 2.32 16.83 -18.26
CA THR A 677 1.17 16.48 -17.40
C THR A 677 0.35 15.32 -17.99
N GLU A 678 0.13 15.30 -19.30
CA GLU A 678 -0.53 14.18 -19.99
C GLU A 678 0.27 12.89 -19.87
N VAL A 679 1.62 12.97 -19.94
CA VAL A 679 2.50 11.83 -19.71
C VAL A 679 2.42 11.33 -18.27
N VAL A 680 2.35 12.23 -17.28
CA VAL A 680 2.12 11.88 -15.87
C VAL A 680 0.79 11.14 -15.71
N GLU A 681 -0.29 11.68 -16.27
CA GLU A 681 -1.61 11.06 -16.21
C GLU A 681 -1.66 9.68 -16.89
N SER A 682 -1.02 9.55 -18.07
CA SER A 682 -0.85 8.27 -18.76
C SER A 682 -0.11 7.26 -17.88
N MET A 683 0.95 7.66 -17.19
CA MET A 683 1.69 6.79 -16.28
C MET A 683 0.83 6.31 -15.11
N ILE A 684 0.00 7.19 -14.54
CA ILE A 684 -0.95 6.83 -13.45
C ILE A 684 -1.95 5.78 -13.93
N GLN A 685 -2.52 6.00 -15.12
CA GLN A 685 -3.47 5.05 -15.71
C GLN A 685 -2.81 3.71 -16.04
N ASP A 686 -1.60 3.73 -16.58
CA ASP A 686 -0.87 2.51 -16.92
C ASP A 686 -0.45 1.71 -15.68
N SER A 687 0.00 2.39 -14.62
CA SER A 687 0.58 1.75 -13.44
C SER A 687 -0.46 1.23 -12.45
N PHE A 688 -1.54 1.98 -12.23
CA PHE A 688 -2.49 1.71 -11.14
C PHE A 688 -3.87 1.25 -11.60
N MET A 689 -4.18 1.36 -12.89
CA MET A 689 -5.51 1.03 -13.43
C MET A 689 -5.52 -0.21 -14.33
N LYS A 690 -4.37 -0.90 -14.51
CA LYS A 690 -4.29 -2.19 -15.21
C LYS A 690 -4.67 -3.34 -14.26
N VAL A 691 -5.58 -4.20 -14.72
CA VAL A 691 -5.85 -5.52 -14.12
C VAL A 691 -4.89 -6.53 -14.76
N SER A 692 -4.22 -7.32 -13.93
CA SER A 692 -3.30 -8.39 -14.30
C SER A 692 -3.91 -9.31 -15.37
N THR A 693 -3.23 -9.44 -16.50
CA THR A 693 -3.46 -10.54 -17.45
C THR A 693 -2.47 -11.63 -17.07
N ASN A 694 -2.96 -12.73 -16.51
CA ASN A 694 -2.11 -13.90 -16.29
C ASN A 694 -1.74 -14.52 -17.64
N PHE A 695 -0.45 -14.83 -17.74
CA PHE A 695 0.24 -15.54 -18.82
C PHE A 695 -0.57 -16.71 -19.41
N ILE A 696 -0.71 -16.74 -20.73
CA ILE A 696 -0.88 -17.97 -21.51
C ILE A 696 0.47 -18.23 -22.19
N PRO A 697 1.13 -19.38 -21.97
CA PRO A 697 2.41 -19.66 -22.63
C PRO A 697 2.19 -19.88 -24.12
N ASP A 698 3.00 -19.18 -24.91
CA ASP A 698 3.19 -19.40 -26.34
C ASP A 698 3.66 -20.85 -26.59
N ARG A 699 2.89 -21.61 -27.36
CA ARG A 699 3.32 -22.86 -27.99
C ARG A 699 3.03 -22.79 -29.48
N SER A 700 4.00 -22.28 -30.21
CA SER A 700 4.14 -22.48 -31.64
C SER A 700 4.99 -23.74 -31.90
N ARG A 701 4.39 -24.80 -32.46
CA ARG A 701 4.86 -25.60 -33.63
C ARG A 701 4.06 -26.90 -33.85
N PRO A 702 4.04 -27.44 -35.09
CA PRO A 702 2.93 -28.20 -35.68
C PRO A 702 3.20 -29.71 -35.86
N GLY A 703 2.15 -30.51 -36.06
CA GLY A 703 2.28 -31.82 -36.72
C GLY A 703 1.18 -32.86 -36.45
N LEU A 704 0.69 -33.44 -37.56
CA LEU A 704 0.09 -34.79 -37.74
C LEU A 704 -1.34 -35.04 -37.18
N THR A 705 -2.41 -35.04 -37.99
CA THR A 705 -2.89 -35.98 -39.03
C THR A 705 -3.75 -37.16 -38.51
N THR A 706 -4.99 -37.17 -39.03
CA THR A 706 -5.83 -38.29 -39.50
C THR A 706 -6.79 -39.08 -38.58
N THR A 707 -8.04 -39.14 -39.10
CA THR A 707 -9.01 -40.27 -39.15
C THR A 707 -9.72 -40.73 -37.87
N ALA A 708 -10.99 -41.16 -37.88
CA ALA A 708 -12.13 -41.15 -38.81
C ALA A 708 -13.26 -42.01 -38.19
N ILE A 709 -14.50 -41.82 -38.67
CA ILE A 709 -15.65 -42.79 -38.70
C ILE A 709 -16.34 -43.06 -37.34
N GLY A 710 -17.66 -43.17 -37.20
CA GLY A 710 -18.81 -43.26 -38.13
C GLY A 710 -20.11 -42.94 -37.36
N ALA A 711 -21.17 -42.44 -37.99
CA ALA A 711 -22.25 -43.20 -38.67
C ALA A 711 -23.03 -44.12 -37.70
N VAL A 712 -24.36 -44.24 -37.65
CA VAL A 712 -25.54 -43.76 -38.40
C VAL A 712 -26.79 -44.38 -37.70
N ASP A 713 -27.99 -43.88 -38.04
CA ASP A 713 -29.36 -44.42 -37.88
C ASP A 713 -30.18 -44.05 -36.62
N LEU A 714 -31.34 -43.38 -36.69
CA LEU A 714 -32.58 -43.38 -37.52
C LEU A 714 -33.73 -44.26 -37.00
N GLN A 715 -34.92 -43.65 -37.04
CA GLN A 715 -36.29 -44.17 -36.91
C GLN A 715 -36.83 -44.36 -35.47
N GLY A 716 -38.06 -43.98 -35.13
CA GLY A 716 -39.16 -43.44 -35.91
C GLY A 716 -40.48 -43.46 -35.10
N ALA A 717 -41.48 -42.70 -35.57
CA ALA A 717 -42.93 -42.83 -35.34
C ALA A 717 -43.47 -42.63 -33.90
N GLY A 718 -44.62 -42.02 -33.65
CA GLY A 718 -45.63 -41.42 -34.51
C GLY A 718 -46.92 -41.14 -33.71
N GLY A 719 -47.50 -39.96 -33.95
CA GLY A 719 -48.94 -39.65 -33.84
C GLY A 719 -49.56 -39.44 -32.46
N ASN A 720 -50.77 -38.88 -32.33
CA ASN A 720 -51.50 -37.87 -33.10
C ASN A 720 -52.86 -37.64 -32.37
N TRP A 721 -53.22 -36.37 -32.15
CA TRP A 721 -54.56 -35.76 -32.34
C TRP A 721 -55.56 -35.56 -31.18
N ALA A 722 -56.01 -34.29 -31.16
CA ALA A 722 -57.39 -33.77 -31.10
C ALA A 722 -57.87 -33.15 -29.76
N THR A 723 -57.92 -31.81 -29.61
CA THR A 723 -58.90 -30.77 -30.07
C THR A 723 -60.27 -30.71 -29.38
N VAL A 724 -60.50 -29.55 -28.72
CA VAL A 724 -61.71 -28.66 -28.73
C VAL A 724 -62.97 -29.17 -28.01
N GLY A 725 -63.71 -28.42 -27.16
CA GLY A 725 -63.66 -27.02 -26.74
C GLY A 725 -64.98 -26.57 -26.06
N ARG A 726 -65.09 -25.24 -25.88
CA ARG A 726 -66.28 -24.38 -25.62
C ARG A 726 -66.90 -24.18 -24.21
N ARG A 727 -66.74 -22.92 -23.76
CA ARG A 727 -67.73 -21.92 -23.26
C ARG A 727 -68.73 -22.28 -22.13
N SER A 728 -68.75 -21.48 -21.07
CA SER A 728 -69.78 -20.43 -20.81
C SER A 728 -69.62 -19.82 -19.40
N ARG A 729 -70.07 -18.56 -19.26
CA ARG A 729 -70.08 -17.75 -18.04
C ARG A 729 -71.26 -18.13 -17.13
N GLY A 730 -71.07 -18.00 -15.81
CA GLY A 730 -72.18 -17.68 -14.90
C GLY A 730 -72.02 -18.22 -13.48
N GLY A 731 -72.00 -17.31 -12.49
CA GLY A 731 -72.73 -17.55 -11.24
C GLY A 731 -71.97 -18.04 -10.01
N ARG A 732 -71.82 -17.09 -9.06
CA ARG A 732 -71.91 -17.21 -7.59
C ARG A 732 -70.90 -18.07 -6.79
N ARG A 733 -70.22 -17.32 -5.91
CA ARG A 733 -69.54 -17.69 -4.66
C ARG A 733 -70.11 -18.93 -3.98
N VAL A 734 -69.25 -19.92 -3.79
CA VAL A 734 -69.31 -20.85 -2.65
C VAL A 734 -68.02 -20.68 -1.86
N HIS A 735 -68.17 -20.27 -0.60
CA HIS A 735 -67.11 -20.32 0.39
C HIS A 735 -66.71 -21.78 0.60
N ARG A 736 -65.54 -22.16 0.11
CA ARG A 736 -64.82 -23.35 0.58
C ARG A 736 -63.59 -22.85 1.32
N GLN A 737 -63.66 -22.87 2.65
CA GLN A 737 -62.51 -22.80 3.52
C GLN A 737 -61.56 -23.95 3.13
N ARG A 738 -60.58 -23.62 2.28
CA ARG A 738 -59.31 -24.32 2.24
C ARG A 738 -58.36 -23.44 3.02
N GLU A 739 -57.89 -23.91 4.17
CA GLU A 739 -56.77 -23.31 4.89
C GLU A 739 -55.54 -23.29 3.96
N LYS A 740 -55.42 -22.22 3.18
CA LYS A 740 -54.19 -21.89 2.48
C LYS A 740 -53.25 -21.28 3.52
N ARG A 741 -52.18 -21.99 3.85
CA ARG A 741 -50.97 -21.40 4.43
C ARG A 741 -50.63 -20.13 3.63
N LYS A 742 -50.87 -18.94 4.21
CA LYS A 742 -50.57 -17.65 3.58
C LYS A 742 -49.05 -17.45 3.55
N GLY A 743 -48.40 -17.89 2.47
CA GLY A 743 -47.03 -17.47 2.14
C GLY A 743 -47.01 -16.00 1.70
N LYS A 744 -45.99 -15.25 2.11
CA LYS A 744 -45.75 -13.88 1.62
C LYS A 744 -45.06 -14.00 0.26
N SER A 745 -45.48 -13.22 -0.73
CA SER A 745 -44.88 -13.22 -2.08
C SER A 745 -44.11 -11.92 -2.32
N VAL A 746 -42.90 -12.00 -2.86
CA VAL A 746 -42.09 -10.84 -3.27
C VAL A 746 -42.20 -10.69 -4.79
N GLY A 747 -42.78 -9.59 -5.24
CA GLY A 747 -42.83 -9.27 -6.67
C GLY A 747 -41.56 -8.54 -7.09
N LEU A 748 -40.89 -9.03 -8.14
CA LEU A 748 -39.72 -8.44 -8.76
C LEU A 748 -40.03 -8.05 -10.20
N ARG A 749 -39.51 -6.91 -10.63
CA ARG A 749 -39.48 -6.49 -12.02
C ARG A 749 -38.06 -6.53 -12.54
N ILE A 750 -37.79 -7.46 -13.43
CA ILE A 750 -36.46 -7.73 -13.99
C ILE A 750 -36.45 -7.41 -15.50
N GLY A 751 -35.31 -7.22 -16.13
CA GLY A 751 -35.27 -6.83 -17.53
C GLY A 751 -33.90 -6.83 -18.18
N THR A 752 -33.86 -6.75 -19.52
CA THR A 752 -32.63 -6.64 -20.30
C THR A 752 -32.67 -5.42 -21.22
N LEU A 753 -31.50 -4.77 -21.41
CA LEU A 753 -31.33 -3.65 -22.33
C LEU A 753 -29.87 -3.55 -22.83
N ASN A 754 -29.68 -3.72 -24.13
CA ASN A 754 -28.45 -3.27 -24.78
C ASN A 754 -28.43 -1.73 -24.86
N VAL A 755 -27.44 -1.09 -24.22
CA VAL A 755 -27.34 0.38 -24.06
C VAL A 755 -26.45 1.06 -25.11
N GLY A 756 -25.66 0.28 -25.86
CA GLY A 756 -24.65 0.71 -26.83
C GLY A 756 -23.40 1.38 -26.23
N THR A 757 -23.53 2.15 -25.15
CA THR A 757 -22.42 2.66 -24.32
C THR A 757 -22.96 3.20 -23.00
N MET A 758 -22.25 2.96 -21.90
CA MET A 758 -22.57 3.50 -20.58
C MET A 758 -21.98 4.89 -20.32
N THR A 759 -21.08 5.38 -21.18
CA THR A 759 -20.42 6.68 -21.03
C THR A 759 -21.43 7.82 -21.12
N GLY A 760 -21.62 8.54 -20.00
CA GLY A 760 -22.55 9.67 -19.89
C GLY A 760 -24.03 9.29 -19.73
N LYS A 761 -24.38 7.99 -19.69
CA LYS A 761 -25.78 7.52 -19.62
C LYS A 761 -26.22 6.96 -18.26
N GLY A 762 -25.31 6.80 -17.29
CA GLY A 762 -25.62 6.18 -15.99
C GLY A 762 -26.83 6.77 -15.27
N ARG A 763 -26.96 8.10 -15.22
CA ARG A 763 -28.13 8.77 -14.59
C ARG A 763 -29.42 8.59 -15.39
N GLU A 764 -29.33 8.62 -16.72
CA GLU A 764 -30.51 8.45 -17.59
C GLU A 764 -31.08 7.03 -17.46
N LEU A 765 -30.20 6.04 -17.34
CA LEU A 765 -30.54 4.65 -17.07
C LEU A 765 -31.19 4.49 -15.70
N ALA A 766 -30.61 5.08 -14.64
CA ALA A 766 -31.16 5.04 -13.29
C ALA A 766 -32.56 5.70 -13.20
N ASP A 767 -32.72 6.91 -13.78
CA ASP A 767 -34.01 7.60 -13.82
C ASP A 767 -35.06 6.78 -14.60
N MET A 768 -34.66 6.06 -15.66
CA MET A 768 -35.56 5.17 -16.41
C MET A 768 -36.01 3.97 -15.56
N MET A 769 -35.08 3.32 -14.87
CA MET A 769 -35.39 2.20 -13.97
C MET A 769 -36.33 2.64 -12.85
N GLU A 770 -36.13 3.83 -12.27
CA GLU A 770 -37.01 4.39 -11.26
C GLU A 770 -38.43 4.64 -11.80
N ARG A 771 -38.56 5.36 -12.94
CA ARG A 771 -39.85 5.63 -13.58
C ARG A 771 -40.62 4.35 -13.91
N ARG A 772 -39.91 3.32 -14.37
CA ARG A 772 -40.49 2.03 -14.78
C ARG A 772 -40.56 1.01 -13.63
N LYS A 773 -40.09 1.37 -12.43
CA LYS A 773 -40.05 0.52 -11.24
C LYS A 773 -39.36 -0.82 -11.52
N VAL A 774 -38.23 -0.78 -12.25
CA VAL A 774 -37.40 -1.96 -12.55
C VAL A 774 -36.42 -2.15 -11.40
N ASP A 775 -36.37 -3.35 -10.85
CA ASP A 775 -35.59 -3.69 -9.67
C ASP A 775 -34.20 -4.23 -10.04
N ILE A 776 -34.14 -5.02 -11.12
CA ILE A 776 -32.93 -5.65 -11.68
C ILE A 776 -32.92 -5.42 -13.19
N LEU A 777 -31.80 -4.98 -13.75
CA LEU A 777 -31.65 -4.78 -15.19
C LEU A 777 -30.27 -5.25 -15.67
N CYS A 778 -30.23 -6.27 -16.52
CA CYS A 778 -29.03 -6.62 -17.25
C CYS A 778 -28.80 -5.65 -18.42
N VAL A 779 -27.57 -5.17 -18.55
CA VAL A 779 -27.15 -4.25 -19.60
C VAL A 779 -26.02 -4.83 -20.43
N GLN A 780 -26.11 -4.69 -21.74
CA GLN A 780 -25.11 -5.15 -22.70
C GLN A 780 -24.52 -3.97 -23.48
N GLU A 781 -23.34 -4.20 -24.07
CA GLU A 781 -22.57 -3.20 -24.82
C GLU A 781 -22.21 -1.98 -23.95
N THR A 782 -21.72 -2.24 -22.73
CA THR A 782 -21.38 -1.16 -21.78
C THR A 782 -20.19 -0.32 -22.25
N ARG A 783 -19.23 -0.92 -22.99
CA ARG A 783 -17.98 -0.32 -23.48
C ARG A 783 -17.15 0.35 -22.39
N TRP A 784 -17.24 -0.18 -21.17
CA TRP A 784 -16.45 0.25 -20.03
C TRP A 784 -15.34 -0.77 -19.77
N LYS A 785 -14.13 -0.27 -19.55
CA LYS A 785 -12.97 -1.11 -19.22
C LYS A 785 -12.91 -1.39 -17.72
N GLY A 786 -12.65 -2.64 -17.36
CA GLY A 786 -12.41 -3.08 -16.00
C GLY A 786 -13.50 -3.99 -15.43
N SER A 787 -13.21 -4.54 -14.25
CA SER A 787 -14.06 -5.40 -13.45
C SER A 787 -14.39 -4.68 -12.14
N LYS A 788 -15.53 -3.97 -12.07
CA LYS A 788 -15.86 -3.13 -10.91
C LYS A 788 -17.37 -3.13 -10.61
N ALA A 789 -17.72 -2.61 -9.43
CA ALA A 789 -19.07 -2.18 -9.10
C ALA A 789 -19.09 -0.65 -8.88
N ARG A 790 -20.16 0.03 -9.28
CA ARG A 790 -20.27 1.50 -9.21
C ARG A 790 -21.71 1.96 -8.99
N SER A 791 -21.93 2.92 -8.10
CA SER A 791 -23.23 3.60 -7.98
C SER A 791 -23.47 4.53 -9.17
N ILE A 792 -24.64 4.40 -9.82
CA ILE A 792 -25.03 5.19 -11.00
C ILE A 792 -26.05 6.31 -10.68
N GLY A 793 -26.38 6.49 -9.39
CA GLY A 793 -27.32 7.50 -8.89
C GLY A 793 -28.76 6.98 -8.72
N ALA A 794 -29.63 7.79 -8.08
CA ALA A 794 -31.04 7.47 -7.80
C ALA A 794 -31.28 6.13 -7.05
N GLY A 795 -30.30 5.69 -6.25
CA GLY A 795 -30.40 4.43 -5.50
C GLY A 795 -30.24 3.18 -6.38
N PHE A 796 -29.36 3.22 -7.39
CA PHE A 796 -28.99 2.06 -8.20
C PHE A 796 -27.47 1.87 -8.27
N LYS A 797 -27.05 0.60 -8.23
CA LYS A 797 -25.64 0.16 -8.34
C LYS A 797 -25.47 -0.77 -9.54
N LEU A 798 -24.44 -0.50 -10.35
CA LEU A 798 -24.07 -1.28 -11.53
C LEU A 798 -22.85 -2.14 -11.22
N PHE A 799 -22.95 -3.44 -11.48
CA PHE A 799 -21.84 -4.39 -11.54
C PHE A 799 -21.51 -4.60 -13.01
N TYR A 800 -20.25 -4.46 -13.43
CA TYR A 800 -19.89 -4.59 -14.85
C TYR A 800 -18.53 -5.26 -15.06
N TYR A 801 -18.33 -5.76 -16.28
CA TYR A 801 -17.08 -6.30 -16.77
C TYR A 801 -16.88 -5.95 -18.25
N GLY A 802 -15.67 -5.53 -18.62
CA GLY A 802 -15.27 -5.28 -20.00
C GLY A 802 -13.75 -5.11 -20.16
N VAL A 803 -13.21 -5.46 -21.33
CA VAL A 803 -11.76 -5.52 -21.59
C VAL A 803 -11.27 -4.27 -22.33
N ASP A 804 -12.03 -3.78 -23.31
CA ASP A 804 -11.68 -2.64 -24.18
C ASP A 804 -12.78 -1.56 -24.10
N SER A 805 -12.39 -0.27 -24.08
CA SER A 805 -13.34 0.85 -24.14
C SER A 805 -13.98 1.01 -25.53
N LYS A 806 -13.47 0.31 -26.54
CA LYS A 806 -14.02 0.32 -27.91
C LYS A 806 -14.93 -0.86 -28.24
N ARG A 807 -14.88 -1.98 -27.49
CA ARG A 807 -15.58 -3.24 -27.84
C ARG A 807 -16.26 -3.88 -26.61
N ASN A 808 -17.44 -4.49 -26.83
CA ASN A 808 -18.24 -5.34 -25.91
C ASN A 808 -18.42 -4.80 -24.47
N GLY A 809 -18.91 -5.64 -23.56
CA GLY A 809 -19.06 -5.36 -22.14
C GLY A 809 -20.46 -5.68 -21.62
N VAL A 810 -20.52 -6.32 -20.46
CA VAL A 810 -21.75 -6.73 -19.78
C VAL A 810 -21.87 -6.09 -18.41
N GLY A 811 -23.09 -5.92 -17.95
CA GLY A 811 -23.39 -5.42 -16.61
C GLY A 811 -24.73 -5.88 -16.07
N VAL A 812 -24.89 -5.76 -14.75
CA VAL A 812 -26.15 -5.96 -14.02
C VAL A 812 -26.36 -4.75 -13.10
N VAL A 813 -27.47 -4.04 -13.29
CA VAL A 813 -27.89 -2.93 -12.44
C VAL A 813 -28.90 -3.41 -11.41
N LEU A 814 -28.64 -3.13 -10.14
CA LEU A 814 -29.51 -3.43 -9.02
C LEU A 814 -29.98 -2.15 -8.34
N LYS A 815 -31.23 -2.16 -7.89
CA LYS A 815 -31.74 -1.17 -6.93
C LYS A 815 -31.07 -1.38 -5.57
N GLU A 816 -30.74 -0.28 -4.88
CA GLU A 816 -29.96 -0.25 -3.64
C GLU A 816 -30.52 -1.18 -2.56
N GLU A 817 -31.83 -1.37 -2.52
CA GLU A 817 -32.49 -2.27 -1.57
C GLU A 817 -32.09 -3.74 -1.74
N PHE A 818 -31.70 -4.15 -2.96
CA PHE A 818 -31.24 -5.51 -3.29
C PHE A 818 -29.72 -5.63 -3.35
N VAL A 819 -28.97 -4.52 -3.31
CA VAL A 819 -27.49 -4.56 -3.30
C VAL A 819 -26.98 -5.29 -2.05
N ARG A 820 -27.70 -5.17 -0.93
CA ARG A 820 -27.38 -5.88 0.31
C ARG A 820 -27.66 -7.39 0.25
N ASN A 821 -28.37 -7.84 -0.76
CA ASN A 821 -28.72 -9.23 -1.00
C ASN A 821 -27.74 -9.93 -1.94
N VAL A 822 -26.74 -9.22 -2.47
CA VAL A 822 -25.68 -9.79 -3.33
C VAL A 822 -24.75 -10.68 -2.51
N LEU A 823 -24.69 -11.95 -2.88
CA LEU A 823 -23.80 -12.93 -2.28
C LEU A 823 -22.53 -13.15 -3.09
N GLU A 824 -22.64 -13.17 -4.41
CA GLU A 824 -21.54 -13.50 -5.31
C GLU A 824 -21.70 -12.78 -6.66
N VAL A 825 -20.56 -12.32 -7.22
CA VAL A 825 -20.47 -11.73 -8.56
C VAL A 825 -19.44 -12.52 -9.37
N LYS A 826 -19.88 -13.40 -10.27
CA LYS A 826 -18.99 -14.13 -11.19
C LYS A 826 -18.92 -13.39 -12.52
N ARG A 827 -17.73 -12.91 -12.91
CA ARG A 827 -17.49 -12.22 -14.19
C ARG A 827 -16.65 -13.13 -15.06
N VAL A 828 -17.28 -13.80 -16.02
CA VAL A 828 -16.65 -14.85 -16.82
C VAL A 828 -15.91 -14.23 -18.01
N SER A 829 -16.58 -13.34 -18.74
CA SER A 829 -16.01 -12.64 -19.90
C SER A 829 -16.70 -11.28 -20.13
N ASP A 830 -16.23 -10.51 -21.12
CA ASP A 830 -16.87 -9.27 -21.59
C ASP A 830 -18.23 -9.51 -22.26
N ARG A 831 -18.67 -10.78 -22.29
CA ARG A 831 -19.94 -11.27 -22.83
C ARG A 831 -20.81 -12.01 -21.82
N VAL A 832 -20.27 -12.54 -20.71
CA VAL A 832 -21.05 -13.31 -19.72
C VAL A 832 -20.68 -12.93 -18.28
N MET A 833 -21.70 -12.65 -17.47
CA MET A 833 -21.55 -12.51 -16.01
C MET A 833 -22.77 -13.05 -15.26
N ASN A 834 -22.57 -13.56 -14.04
CA ASN A 834 -23.61 -14.04 -13.14
C ASN A 834 -23.57 -13.28 -11.80
N LEU A 835 -24.74 -12.90 -11.32
CA LEU A 835 -24.95 -12.24 -10.03
C LEU A 835 -25.89 -13.08 -9.16
N LYS A 836 -25.39 -13.57 -8.02
CA LYS A 836 -26.15 -14.40 -7.09
C LYS A 836 -26.72 -13.57 -5.96
N LEU A 837 -28.05 -13.61 -5.80
CA LEU A 837 -28.83 -12.84 -4.83
C LEU A 837 -29.59 -13.76 -3.87
N GLU A 838 -29.71 -13.37 -2.61
CA GLU A 838 -30.54 -14.05 -1.61
C GLU A 838 -31.69 -13.15 -1.17
N ILE A 839 -32.90 -13.44 -1.64
CA ILE A 839 -34.09 -12.61 -1.38
C ILE A 839 -35.03 -13.37 -0.45
N GLU A 840 -34.97 -13.03 0.83
CA GLU A 840 -35.81 -13.60 1.90
C GLU A 840 -35.75 -15.15 1.94
N GLY A 841 -34.55 -15.72 1.86
CA GLY A 841 -34.34 -17.18 1.88
C GLY A 841 -34.49 -17.89 0.53
N VAL A 842 -34.73 -17.17 -0.58
CA VAL A 842 -34.70 -17.72 -1.95
C VAL A 842 -33.44 -17.27 -2.67
N MET A 843 -32.66 -18.22 -3.18
CA MET A 843 -31.47 -17.97 -3.99
C MET A 843 -31.85 -17.72 -5.46
N LEU A 844 -31.48 -16.56 -6.00
CA LEU A 844 -31.74 -16.11 -7.36
C LEU A 844 -30.42 -15.76 -8.06
N ASN A 845 -30.12 -16.46 -9.15
CA ASN A 845 -29.00 -16.17 -10.04
C ASN A 845 -29.49 -15.35 -11.24
N VAL A 846 -28.86 -14.20 -11.48
CA VAL A 846 -29.15 -13.30 -12.58
C VAL A 846 -27.94 -13.29 -13.52
N VAL A 847 -28.11 -13.85 -14.71
CA VAL A 847 -27.05 -13.99 -15.70
C VAL A 847 -27.26 -12.97 -16.82
N SER A 848 -26.26 -12.10 -17.05
CA SER A 848 -26.23 -11.16 -18.16
C SER A 848 -25.37 -11.71 -19.29
N GLY A 849 -25.94 -11.81 -20.49
CA GLY A 849 -25.27 -12.37 -21.68
C GLY A 849 -25.28 -11.41 -22.87
N TYR A 850 -24.19 -11.39 -23.64
CA TYR A 850 -24.06 -10.65 -24.90
C TYR A 850 -23.44 -11.53 -25.99
N ALA A 851 -24.30 -12.19 -26.77
CA ALA A 851 -23.88 -13.11 -27.82
C ALA A 851 -23.21 -12.37 -29.00
N PRO A 852 -22.27 -12.99 -29.73
CA PRO A 852 -21.71 -12.43 -30.95
C PRO A 852 -22.77 -12.11 -32.03
N GLN A 853 -22.47 -11.16 -32.92
CA GLN A 853 -23.40 -10.74 -33.97
C GLN A 853 -23.48 -11.76 -35.12
N VAL A 854 -24.56 -11.67 -35.92
CA VAL A 854 -24.73 -12.45 -37.15
C VAL A 854 -23.60 -12.10 -38.13
N GLY A 855 -22.68 -13.04 -38.36
CA GLY A 855 -21.49 -12.87 -39.22
C GLY A 855 -20.13 -12.93 -38.51
N CYS A 856 -20.09 -13.00 -37.17
CA CYS A 856 -18.86 -13.30 -36.42
C CYS A 856 -18.39 -14.75 -36.66
N GLU A 857 -17.10 -15.01 -36.46
CA GLU A 857 -16.48 -16.33 -36.61
C GLU A 857 -17.13 -17.38 -35.69
N LEU A 858 -17.14 -18.64 -36.14
CA LEU A 858 -17.78 -19.74 -35.42
C LEU A 858 -17.14 -19.96 -34.03
N GLU A 859 -15.83 -19.82 -33.93
CA GLU A 859 -15.07 -19.97 -32.68
C GLU A 859 -15.53 -18.97 -31.60
N GLU A 860 -15.80 -17.71 -31.95
CA GLU A 860 -16.31 -16.72 -30.99
C GLU A 860 -17.71 -17.09 -30.47
N LYS A 861 -18.54 -17.70 -31.32
CA LYS A 861 -19.88 -18.15 -30.95
C LYS A 861 -19.81 -19.36 -30.03
N GLU A 862 -19.00 -20.37 -30.36
CA GLU A 862 -18.79 -21.57 -29.55
C GLU A 862 -18.25 -21.21 -28.16
N ARG A 863 -17.29 -20.29 -28.09
CA ARG A 863 -16.76 -19.79 -26.82
C ARG A 863 -17.84 -19.17 -25.94
N PHE A 864 -18.70 -18.30 -26.49
CA PHE A 864 -19.80 -17.69 -25.72
C PHE A 864 -20.75 -18.74 -25.13
N TRP A 865 -21.13 -19.76 -25.92
CA TRP A 865 -22.03 -20.81 -25.45
C TRP A 865 -21.38 -21.73 -24.41
N SER A 866 -20.10 -22.06 -24.58
CA SER A 866 -19.32 -22.82 -23.59
C SER A 866 -19.21 -22.07 -22.25
N GLU A 867 -18.94 -20.77 -22.29
CA GLU A 867 -18.90 -19.93 -21.08
C GLU A 867 -20.26 -19.86 -20.38
N LEU A 868 -21.36 -19.83 -21.15
CA LEU A 868 -22.71 -19.83 -20.61
C LEU A 868 -23.08 -21.20 -20.00
N ASP A 869 -22.65 -22.31 -20.61
CA ASP A 869 -22.85 -23.67 -20.07
C ASP A 869 -22.14 -23.84 -18.73
N GLU A 870 -20.88 -23.44 -18.62
CA GLU A 870 -20.10 -23.52 -17.37
C GLU A 870 -20.78 -22.75 -16.22
N VAL A 871 -21.31 -21.55 -16.52
CA VAL A 871 -22.08 -20.77 -15.54
C VAL A 871 -23.32 -21.55 -15.08
N MET A 872 -24.05 -22.16 -16.01
CA MET A 872 -25.28 -22.90 -15.70
C MET A 872 -25.02 -24.19 -14.91
N GLU A 873 -23.96 -24.93 -15.26
CA GLU A 873 -23.53 -26.13 -14.53
C GLU A 873 -23.11 -25.80 -13.10
N SER A 874 -22.55 -24.61 -12.88
CA SER A 874 -22.18 -24.15 -11.53
C SER A 874 -23.37 -23.81 -10.62
N ILE A 875 -24.60 -23.72 -11.15
CA ILE A 875 -25.79 -23.31 -10.39
C ILE A 875 -26.63 -24.53 -9.97
N PRO A 876 -26.78 -24.82 -8.66
CA PRO A 876 -27.57 -25.94 -8.17
C PRO A 876 -29.01 -25.93 -8.68
N THR A 877 -29.57 -27.10 -8.96
CA THR A 877 -30.94 -27.27 -9.52
C THR A 877 -32.05 -26.70 -8.63
N GLY A 878 -31.83 -26.57 -7.32
CA GLY A 878 -32.76 -25.96 -6.37
C GLY A 878 -32.85 -24.43 -6.41
N GLU A 879 -31.85 -23.75 -6.99
CA GLU A 879 -31.80 -22.29 -7.06
C GLU A 879 -32.62 -21.73 -8.25
N ARG A 880 -33.09 -20.48 -8.15
CA ARG A 880 -33.76 -19.78 -9.25
C ARG A 880 -32.72 -19.21 -10.20
N VAL A 881 -32.98 -19.28 -11.50
CA VAL A 881 -32.10 -18.72 -12.52
C VAL A 881 -32.91 -17.92 -13.52
N VAL A 882 -32.44 -16.71 -13.81
CA VAL A 882 -32.91 -15.88 -14.92
C VAL A 882 -31.70 -15.46 -15.75
N ILE A 883 -31.76 -15.72 -17.05
CA ILE A 883 -30.79 -15.23 -18.03
C ILE A 883 -31.44 -14.08 -18.80
N GLU A 884 -30.78 -12.93 -18.80
CA GLU A 884 -31.23 -11.69 -19.41
C GLU A 884 -30.17 -11.22 -20.39
N ALA A 885 -30.40 -11.45 -21.68
CA ALA A 885 -29.33 -11.35 -22.67
C ALA A 885 -29.81 -10.81 -24.02
N ASP A 886 -28.86 -10.21 -24.74
CA ASP A 886 -28.95 -9.92 -26.16
C ASP A 886 -28.26 -11.07 -26.91
N PHE A 887 -29.07 -11.97 -27.46
CA PHE A 887 -28.59 -13.19 -28.12
C PHE A 887 -28.31 -12.98 -29.61
N ASN A 888 -28.62 -11.80 -30.18
CA ASN A 888 -28.47 -11.52 -31.61
C ASN A 888 -29.14 -12.55 -32.56
N GLY A 889 -30.03 -13.42 -32.04
CA GLY A 889 -30.72 -14.48 -32.78
C GLY A 889 -32.24 -14.31 -32.84
N HIS A 890 -32.88 -14.87 -33.86
CA HIS A 890 -34.32 -14.89 -34.06
C HIS A 890 -34.87 -16.28 -33.77
N VAL A 891 -35.60 -16.45 -32.68
CA VAL A 891 -36.14 -17.76 -32.25
C VAL A 891 -37.33 -18.21 -33.11
N GLY A 892 -38.00 -17.28 -33.80
CA GLY A 892 -39.06 -17.57 -34.76
C GLY A 892 -40.50 -17.45 -34.22
N GLU A 893 -41.49 -17.38 -35.12
CA GLU A 893 -42.93 -17.44 -34.82
C GLU A 893 -43.44 -18.90 -34.83
N GLY A 894 -44.29 -19.26 -33.86
CA GLY A 894 -44.73 -20.64 -33.63
C GLY A 894 -43.75 -21.46 -32.78
N ASN A 895 -44.19 -22.63 -32.29
CA ASN A 895 -43.40 -23.47 -31.38
C ASN A 895 -43.37 -24.97 -31.78
N THR A 896 -43.73 -25.28 -33.02
CA THR A 896 -43.82 -26.66 -33.51
C THR A 896 -42.46 -27.37 -33.39
N GLY A 897 -42.36 -28.37 -32.51
CA GLY A 897 -41.10 -29.11 -32.23
C GLY A 897 -40.27 -28.58 -31.05
N ASP A 898 -40.65 -27.45 -30.46
CA ASP A 898 -39.96 -26.78 -29.35
C ASP A 898 -40.93 -26.34 -28.23
N GLU A 899 -42.08 -27.00 -28.15
CA GLU A 899 -43.19 -26.64 -27.25
C GLU A 899 -42.82 -26.65 -25.76
N GLU A 900 -41.76 -27.40 -25.43
CA GLU A 900 -41.24 -27.53 -24.08
C GLU A 900 -40.43 -26.31 -23.61
N VAL A 901 -39.86 -25.54 -24.55
CA VAL A 901 -38.93 -24.44 -24.27
C VAL A 901 -39.44 -23.08 -24.74
N MET A 902 -40.29 -23.02 -25.78
CA MET A 902 -40.84 -21.77 -26.29
C MET A 902 -42.36 -21.78 -26.51
N GLY A 903 -42.96 -20.61 -26.35
CA GLY A 903 -44.36 -20.35 -26.65
C GLY A 903 -44.58 -19.90 -28.10
N LYS A 904 -45.85 -19.64 -28.45
CA LYS A 904 -46.30 -19.43 -29.84
C LYS A 904 -46.06 -18.02 -30.39
N PHE A 905 -45.66 -17.05 -29.57
CA PHE A 905 -45.77 -15.62 -29.88
C PHE A 905 -44.44 -14.92 -30.23
N GLY A 906 -43.44 -15.66 -30.75
CA GLY A 906 -42.21 -15.06 -31.27
C GLY A 906 -42.41 -14.18 -32.52
N VAL A 907 -41.32 -13.68 -33.10
CA VAL A 907 -41.32 -12.73 -34.22
C VAL A 907 -40.35 -13.18 -35.30
N LYS A 908 -40.75 -13.08 -36.57
CA LYS A 908 -40.00 -13.49 -37.78
C LYS A 908 -39.76 -14.99 -37.89
N GLU A 909 -39.08 -15.41 -38.96
CA GLU A 909 -38.56 -16.77 -39.14
C GLU A 909 -37.30 -17.00 -38.30
N ARG A 910 -37.07 -18.26 -37.92
CA ARG A 910 -35.91 -18.66 -37.11
C ARG A 910 -34.63 -18.61 -37.93
N ASN A 911 -33.56 -18.02 -37.39
CA ASN A 911 -32.22 -18.08 -37.97
C ASN A 911 -31.30 -19.05 -37.20
N LEU A 912 -30.09 -19.30 -37.72
CA LEU A 912 -29.12 -20.23 -37.12
C LEU A 912 -28.82 -19.87 -35.65
N GLU A 913 -28.53 -18.60 -35.36
CA GLU A 913 -28.27 -18.13 -33.99
C GLU A 913 -29.50 -18.32 -33.08
N GLY A 914 -30.70 -18.15 -33.61
CA GLY A 914 -31.94 -18.43 -32.89
C GLY A 914 -32.15 -19.92 -32.62
N GLN A 915 -31.69 -20.81 -33.50
CA GLN A 915 -31.66 -22.26 -33.25
C GLN A 915 -30.71 -22.59 -32.09
N MET A 916 -29.52 -21.97 -32.03
CA MET A 916 -28.59 -22.17 -30.91
C MET A 916 -29.21 -21.77 -29.56
N VAL A 917 -30.01 -20.70 -29.51
CA VAL A 917 -30.74 -20.29 -28.29
C VAL A 917 -31.77 -21.36 -27.87
N VAL A 918 -32.47 -21.96 -28.83
CA VAL A 918 -33.46 -23.01 -28.58
C VAL A 918 -32.79 -24.31 -28.13
N ASP A 919 -31.69 -24.69 -28.76
CA ASP A 919 -30.91 -25.89 -28.42
C ASP A 919 -30.31 -25.76 -27.02
N PHE A 920 -29.75 -24.60 -26.69
CA PHE A 920 -29.31 -24.29 -25.33
C PHE A 920 -30.46 -24.38 -24.32
N ALA A 921 -31.62 -23.82 -24.65
CA ALA A 921 -32.79 -23.87 -23.78
C ALA A 921 -33.29 -25.31 -23.54
N LYS A 922 -33.23 -26.17 -24.57
CA LYS A 922 -33.55 -27.60 -24.44
C LYS A 922 -32.56 -28.33 -23.54
N ARG A 923 -31.26 -28.12 -23.76
CA ARG A 923 -30.19 -28.78 -22.99
C ARG A 923 -30.24 -28.42 -21.49
N MET A 924 -30.57 -27.18 -21.16
CA MET A 924 -30.54 -26.67 -19.78
C MET A 924 -31.92 -26.59 -19.09
N ASP A 925 -32.97 -27.18 -19.68
CA ASP A 925 -34.38 -27.13 -19.20
C ASP A 925 -34.86 -25.69 -18.91
N MET A 926 -34.65 -24.78 -19.88
CA MET A 926 -35.01 -23.37 -19.81
C MET A 926 -36.19 -23.04 -20.72
N ALA A 927 -36.98 -22.04 -20.32
CA ALA A 927 -38.09 -21.49 -21.07
C ALA A 927 -37.78 -20.07 -21.58
N VAL A 928 -37.97 -19.83 -22.88
CA VAL A 928 -37.82 -18.51 -23.53
C VAL A 928 -39.05 -17.65 -23.26
N VAL A 929 -39.03 -16.90 -22.16
CA VAL A 929 -40.18 -16.25 -21.54
C VAL A 929 -40.95 -15.34 -22.51
N ASN A 930 -40.23 -14.60 -23.35
CA ASN A 930 -40.80 -13.60 -24.26
C ASN A 930 -41.84 -14.20 -25.24
N THR A 931 -41.75 -15.49 -25.54
CA THR A 931 -42.58 -16.18 -26.55
C THR A 931 -43.90 -16.73 -25.99
N TYR A 932 -44.10 -16.75 -24.67
CA TYR A 932 -45.29 -17.30 -24.01
C TYR A 932 -46.46 -16.31 -23.88
N PHE A 933 -46.21 -15.01 -24.05
CA PHE A 933 -47.21 -13.97 -23.82
C PHE A 933 -47.69 -13.32 -25.11
N GLN A 934 -49.01 -13.36 -25.35
CA GLN A 934 -49.62 -12.68 -26.48
C GLN A 934 -49.57 -11.16 -26.29
N LYS A 935 -48.89 -10.45 -27.20
CA LYS A 935 -48.74 -8.98 -27.19
C LYS A 935 -48.93 -8.38 -28.58
N ARG A 936 -49.22 -7.08 -28.64
CA ARG A 936 -49.17 -6.32 -29.90
C ARG A 936 -47.76 -6.38 -30.48
N GLU A 937 -47.63 -6.39 -31.79
CA GLU A 937 -46.34 -6.52 -32.51
C GLU A 937 -45.28 -5.52 -32.00
N GLU A 938 -45.67 -4.27 -31.74
CA GLU A 938 -44.75 -3.24 -31.22
C GLU A 938 -44.14 -3.56 -29.85
N HIS A 939 -44.82 -4.38 -29.04
CA HIS A 939 -44.37 -4.84 -27.73
C HIS A 939 -43.67 -6.20 -27.76
N ARG A 940 -43.44 -6.77 -28.96
CA ARG A 940 -42.64 -7.98 -29.19
C ARG A 940 -41.28 -7.67 -29.82
N VAL A 941 -41.20 -6.61 -30.63
CA VAL A 941 -39.98 -6.14 -31.29
C VAL A 941 -39.02 -5.48 -30.29
N THR A 942 -37.82 -6.04 -30.13
CA THR A 942 -36.78 -5.53 -29.21
C THR A 942 -35.74 -4.65 -29.91
N TYR A 943 -35.51 -4.85 -31.21
CA TYR A 943 -34.56 -4.06 -32.01
C TYR A 943 -35.22 -3.39 -33.21
N LYS A 944 -34.91 -2.10 -33.43
CA LYS A 944 -35.39 -1.31 -34.57
C LYS A 944 -34.30 -0.40 -35.13
N SER A 945 -33.85 -0.64 -36.35
CA SER A 945 -32.85 0.19 -37.06
C SER A 945 -33.08 0.15 -38.58
N GLY A 946 -33.03 1.31 -39.25
CA GLY A 946 -33.08 1.39 -40.72
C GLY A 946 -34.28 0.69 -41.38
N GLY A 947 -35.45 0.69 -40.74
CA GLY A 947 -36.66 -0.01 -41.24
C GLY A 947 -36.78 -1.48 -40.80
N ARG A 948 -35.70 -2.13 -40.36
CA ARG A 948 -35.72 -3.49 -39.81
C ARG A 948 -36.32 -3.51 -38.40
N ARG A 949 -37.17 -4.49 -38.13
CA ARG A 949 -37.82 -4.75 -36.83
C ARG A 949 -37.58 -6.20 -36.46
N THR A 950 -36.89 -6.48 -35.36
CA THR A 950 -36.50 -7.84 -34.96
C THR A 950 -36.65 -8.05 -33.46
N GLN A 951 -36.66 -9.32 -33.04
CA GLN A 951 -36.54 -9.73 -31.65
C GLN A 951 -35.19 -10.45 -31.50
N VAL A 952 -34.33 -9.93 -30.62
CA VAL A 952 -32.97 -10.44 -30.35
C VAL A 952 -32.63 -10.45 -28.86
N ASP A 953 -33.34 -9.65 -28.06
CA ASP A 953 -33.19 -9.58 -26.61
C ASP A 953 -34.22 -10.54 -25.94
N TYR A 954 -33.74 -11.51 -25.16
CA TYR A 954 -34.59 -12.52 -24.53
C TYR A 954 -34.33 -12.64 -23.04
N ILE A 955 -35.40 -13.02 -22.31
CA ILE A 955 -35.32 -13.44 -20.92
C ILE A 955 -35.62 -14.94 -20.89
N LEU A 956 -34.72 -15.74 -20.32
CA LEU A 956 -34.90 -17.17 -20.10
C LEU A 956 -34.98 -17.45 -18.60
N CYS A 957 -35.78 -18.45 -18.21
CA CYS A 957 -35.86 -18.94 -16.84
C CYS A 957 -35.97 -20.46 -16.83
N ARG A 958 -35.64 -21.14 -15.73
CA ARG A 958 -35.86 -22.59 -15.62
C ARG A 958 -37.33 -22.92 -15.83
N ARG A 959 -37.62 -24.01 -16.54
CA ARG A 959 -39.00 -24.39 -16.91
C ARG A 959 -39.91 -24.53 -15.69
N GLY A 960 -39.40 -25.14 -14.61
CA GLY A 960 -40.12 -25.26 -13.33
C GLY A 960 -40.49 -23.93 -12.65
N ASN A 961 -39.87 -22.81 -13.05
CA ASN A 961 -40.10 -21.47 -12.50
C ASN A 961 -40.95 -20.59 -13.43
N LEU A 962 -41.35 -21.07 -14.60
CA LEU A 962 -42.20 -20.30 -15.53
C LEU A 962 -43.52 -19.88 -14.88
N LYS A 963 -44.06 -20.68 -13.95
CA LYS A 963 -45.25 -20.36 -13.14
C LYS A 963 -45.10 -19.14 -12.22
N GLU A 964 -43.87 -18.72 -11.94
CA GLU A 964 -43.54 -17.54 -11.12
C GLU A 964 -43.56 -16.26 -11.98
N ILE A 965 -43.60 -16.39 -13.31
CA ILE A 965 -43.66 -15.27 -14.25
C ILE A 965 -45.10 -14.95 -14.61
N SER A 966 -45.46 -13.68 -14.46
CA SER A 966 -46.83 -13.20 -14.67
C SER A 966 -47.02 -12.38 -15.96
N ASP A 967 -45.96 -11.72 -16.43
CA ASP A 967 -46.00 -10.88 -17.63
C ASP A 967 -44.57 -10.66 -18.16
N CYS A 968 -44.39 -10.69 -19.48
CA CYS A 968 -43.18 -10.23 -20.16
C CYS A 968 -43.58 -9.34 -21.34
N LYS A 969 -42.94 -8.17 -21.47
CA LYS A 969 -43.24 -7.20 -22.54
C LYS A 969 -42.06 -6.31 -22.86
N VAL A 970 -42.02 -5.81 -24.10
CA VAL A 970 -41.09 -4.75 -24.51
C VAL A 970 -41.68 -3.37 -24.21
N VAL A 971 -40.88 -2.49 -23.61
CA VAL A 971 -41.27 -1.10 -23.31
C VAL A 971 -41.01 -0.20 -24.53
N VAL A 972 -42.07 0.42 -25.04
CA VAL A 972 -42.01 1.34 -26.18
C VAL A 972 -41.86 2.79 -25.68
N GLY A 973 -40.96 3.57 -26.29
CA GLY A 973 -40.85 5.01 -26.07
C GLY A 973 -39.75 5.50 -25.12
N GLU A 974 -38.88 4.62 -24.59
CA GLU A 974 -37.69 5.04 -23.83
C GLU A 974 -36.53 5.43 -24.77
N ARG A 975 -35.69 6.40 -24.37
CA ARG A 975 -34.63 6.98 -25.24
C ARG A 975 -33.20 6.60 -24.87
N VAL A 976 -32.99 5.80 -23.81
CA VAL A 976 -31.66 5.41 -23.31
C VAL A 976 -30.84 4.67 -24.39
N ALA A 977 -31.50 3.80 -25.15
CA ALA A 977 -30.97 3.14 -26.33
C ALA A 977 -31.76 3.59 -27.58
N ARG A 978 -31.05 3.87 -28.67
CA ARG A 978 -31.66 4.34 -29.93
C ARG A 978 -32.25 3.21 -30.78
N GLN A 979 -31.64 2.03 -30.71
CA GLN A 979 -31.96 0.88 -31.57
C GLN A 979 -32.64 -0.24 -30.79
N HIS A 980 -32.13 -0.57 -29.59
CA HIS A 980 -32.72 -1.57 -28.70
C HIS A 980 -33.80 -0.98 -27.79
N ARG A 981 -34.75 -1.82 -27.39
CA ARG A 981 -35.86 -1.51 -26.49
C ARG A 981 -35.80 -2.44 -25.29
N MET A 982 -36.02 -1.87 -24.11
CA MET A 982 -35.96 -2.62 -22.86
C MET A 982 -37.05 -3.70 -22.81
N VAL A 983 -36.64 -4.93 -22.53
CA VAL A 983 -37.55 -6.04 -22.20
C VAL A 983 -37.73 -6.08 -20.70
N VAL A 984 -38.98 -6.19 -20.24
CA VAL A 984 -39.30 -6.23 -18.81
C VAL A 984 -40.19 -7.42 -18.50
N CYS A 985 -39.79 -8.20 -17.50
CA CYS A 985 -40.49 -9.35 -16.97
C CYS A 985 -40.94 -9.09 -15.52
N ARG A 986 -42.13 -9.56 -15.15
CA ARG A 986 -42.65 -9.51 -13.78
C ARG A 986 -42.68 -10.91 -13.18
N MET A 987 -41.78 -11.14 -12.23
CA MET A 987 -41.61 -12.40 -11.51
C MET A 987 -42.13 -12.27 -10.07
N THR A 988 -42.70 -13.34 -9.52
CA THR A 988 -43.21 -13.40 -8.14
C THR A 988 -42.56 -14.56 -7.40
N LEU A 989 -41.65 -14.24 -6.47
CA LEU A 989 -40.99 -15.21 -5.61
C LEU A 989 -41.88 -15.58 -4.42
N MET A 990 -41.98 -16.87 -4.11
CA MET A 990 -42.73 -17.40 -2.97
C MET A 990 -41.79 -17.59 -1.78
N VAL A 991 -42.13 -17.02 -0.62
CA VAL A 991 -41.19 -16.84 0.51
C VAL A 991 -41.74 -17.42 1.83
N CYS A 992 -40.88 -18.03 2.65
CA CYS A 992 -41.18 -18.42 4.03
C CYS A 992 -40.93 -17.28 5.03
N LYS A 993 -41.72 -17.21 6.11
CA LYS A 993 -41.63 -16.13 7.11
C LYS A 993 -40.28 -16.15 7.84
N THR A 994 -39.55 -15.04 7.79
CA THR A 994 -38.54 -14.68 8.80
C THR A 994 -38.91 -13.32 9.40
N LYS A 995 -38.85 -13.19 10.74
CA LYS A 995 -39.15 -11.92 11.44
C LYS A 995 -38.04 -10.91 11.13
N ARG A 996 -38.34 -9.86 10.36
CA ARG A 996 -37.42 -8.70 10.26
C ARG A 996 -37.34 -8.01 11.62
N SER A 997 -36.13 -7.83 12.15
CA SER A 997 -35.87 -6.95 13.29
C SER A 997 -36.22 -5.50 12.91
N LYS A 998 -36.95 -4.79 13.79
CA LYS A 998 -37.21 -3.35 13.60
C LYS A 998 -35.89 -2.61 13.85
N ILE A 999 -35.50 -1.73 12.91
CA ILE A 999 -34.37 -0.83 13.11
C ILE A 999 -34.73 0.13 14.26
N GLU A 1000 -34.05 0.00 15.39
CA GLU A 1000 -34.25 0.90 16.53
C GLU A 1000 -33.77 2.32 16.23
N LYS A 1001 -34.57 3.31 16.63
CA LYS A 1001 -34.25 4.72 16.42
C LYS A 1001 -33.24 5.18 17.47
N LYS A 1002 -31.98 5.39 17.07
CA LYS A 1002 -30.91 5.85 17.96
C LYS A 1002 -31.02 7.34 18.32
N THR A 1003 -30.64 7.70 19.53
CA THR A 1003 -30.56 9.09 20.03
C THR A 1003 -29.43 9.87 19.34
N LYS A 1004 -29.63 11.17 19.04
CA LYS A 1004 -28.66 12.01 18.32
C LYS A 1004 -27.56 12.60 19.21
N TRP A 1005 -26.78 11.74 19.88
CA TRP A 1005 -25.77 12.14 20.88
C TRP A 1005 -24.71 13.13 20.38
N TRP A 1006 -24.37 13.13 19.09
CA TRP A 1006 -23.38 14.06 18.50
C TRP A 1006 -23.77 15.54 18.62
N LYS A 1007 -25.04 15.85 18.89
CA LYS A 1007 -25.50 17.23 19.14
C LYS A 1007 -24.98 17.81 20.46
N LEU A 1008 -24.55 16.98 21.42
CA LEU A 1008 -23.93 17.43 22.68
C LEU A 1008 -22.58 18.14 22.48
N LYS A 1009 -22.03 18.13 21.26
CA LYS A 1009 -20.87 18.96 20.89
C LYS A 1009 -21.20 20.45 20.80
N LYS A 1010 -22.48 20.81 20.61
CA LYS A 1010 -22.94 22.20 20.63
C LYS A 1010 -23.19 22.59 22.08
N GLU A 1011 -22.59 23.70 22.50
CA GLU A 1011 -22.63 24.19 23.88
C GLU A 1011 -24.07 24.41 24.35
N GLU A 1012 -24.90 25.05 23.52
CA GLU A 1012 -26.34 25.25 23.73
C GLU A 1012 -27.11 23.94 24.03
N CYS A 1013 -26.81 22.87 23.29
CA CYS A 1013 -27.48 21.58 23.49
C CYS A 1013 -27.00 20.84 24.74
N CYS A 1014 -25.74 21.03 25.17
CA CYS A 1014 -25.23 20.43 26.41
C CYS A 1014 -25.81 21.16 27.64
N GLU A 1015 -25.97 22.48 27.60
CA GLU A 1015 -26.63 23.24 28.67
C GLU A 1015 -28.12 22.88 28.82
N GLU A 1016 -28.85 22.81 27.70
CA GLU A 1016 -30.26 22.40 27.72
C GLU A 1016 -30.43 20.96 28.25
N PHE A 1017 -29.53 20.05 27.84
CA PHE A 1017 -29.52 18.67 28.32
C PHE A 1017 -29.26 18.58 29.84
N ARG A 1018 -28.29 19.34 30.36
CA ARG A 1018 -28.02 19.43 31.81
C ARG A 1018 -29.22 19.95 32.59
N GLN A 1019 -29.88 20.98 32.08
CA GLN A 1019 -31.02 21.60 32.76
C GLN A 1019 -32.23 20.66 32.81
N LYS A 1020 -32.57 20.01 31.71
CA LYS A 1020 -33.68 19.04 31.67
C LYS A 1020 -33.39 17.78 32.46
N LEU A 1021 -32.14 17.33 32.53
CA LEU A 1021 -31.76 16.19 33.37
C LEU A 1021 -31.93 16.54 34.86
N ARG A 1022 -31.53 17.74 35.29
CA ARG A 1022 -31.75 18.22 36.68
C ARG A 1022 -33.24 18.32 37.02
N GLN A 1023 -34.08 18.75 36.08
CA GLN A 1023 -35.53 18.78 36.27
C GLN A 1023 -36.14 17.37 36.36
N ALA A 1024 -35.66 16.42 35.54
CA ALA A 1024 -36.12 15.03 35.58
C ALA A 1024 -35.76 14.32 36.90
N LEU A 1025 -34.72 14.78 37.59
CA LEU A 1025 -34.25 14.27 38.88
C LEU A 1025 -34.82 15.05 40.10
N GLY A 1026 -35.89 15.83 39.91
CA GLY A 1026 -36.57 16.52 41.01
C GLY A 1026 -35.77 17.68 41.63
N GLY A 1027 -34.82 18.28 40.90
CA GLY A 1027 -34.01 19.39 41.39
C GLY A 1027 -32.79 19.00 42.23
N GLN A 1028 -32.55 17.70 42.43
CA GLN A 1028 -31.30 17.22 43.04
C GLN A 1028 -30.14 17.28 42.03
N VAL A 1029 -28.95 17.64 42.50
CA VAL A 1029 -27.71 17.69 41.69
C VAL A 1029 -27.07 16.30 41.56
N VAL A 1030 -27.49 15.35 42.40
CA VAL A 1030 -26.91 14.01 42.53
C VAL A 1030 -27.75 13.01 41.74
N LEU A 1031 -27.09 12.20 40.90
CA LEU A 1031 -27.76 11.12 40.16
C LEU A 1031 -28.20 10.02 41.14
N PRO A 1032 -29.33 9.33 40.89
CA PRO A 1032 -29.78 8.22 41.72
C PRO A 1032 -28.68 7.18 41.85
N ASP A 1033 -28.54 6.55 43.01
CA ASP A 1033 -27.49 5.57 43.26
C ASP A 1033 -27.67 4.25 42.47
N ASP A 1034 -28.75 4.11 41.70
CA ASP A 1034 -29.10 2.94 40.91
C ASP A 1034 -28.78 3.12 39.41
N TRP A 1035 -28.16 2.11 38.78
CA TRP A 1035 -27.70 2.17 37.38
C TRP A 1035 -28.86 2.16 36.40
N GLU A 1036 -29.82 1.25 36.56
CA GLU A 1036 -30.95 1.10 35.63
C GLU A 1036 -31.78 2.39 35.55
N THR A 1037 -32.13 2.93 36.72
CA THR A 1037 -32.89 4.18 36.83
C THR A 1037 -32.11 5.35 36.21
N THR A 1038 -30.81 5.44 36.48
CA THR A 1038 -29.96 6.53 35.94
C THR A 1038 -29.80 6.42 34.42
N ALA A 1039 -29.56 5.23 33.90
CA ALA A 1039 -29.41 4.97 32.48
C ALA A 1039 -30.73 5.21 31.72
N GLU A 1040 -31.87 4.86 32.30
CA GLU A 1040 -33.18 5.14 31.71
C GLU A 1040 -33.48 6.65 31.65
N VAL A 1041 -33.24 7.38 32.74
CA VAL A 1041 -33.44 8.83 32.82
C VAL A 1041 -32.53 9.57 31.82
N ILE A 1042 -31.26 9.16 31.70
CA ILE A 1042 -30.32 9.71 30.71
C ILE A 1042 -30.80 9.44 29.28
N ARG A 1043 -31.23 8.21 28.96
CA ARG A 1043 -31.73 7.83 27.63
C ARG A 1043 -33.00 8.60 27.28
N GLU A 1044 -33.95 8.72 28.20
CA GLU A 1044 -35.20 9.43 27.97
C GLU A 1044 -34.99 10.93 27.78
N THR A 1045 -34.13 11.54 28.61
CA THR A 1045 -33.74 12.96 28.50
C THR A 1045 -33.01 13.22 27.18
N GLY A 1046 -32.11 12.32 26.77
CA GLY A 1046 -31.39 12.40 25.51
C GLY A 1046 -32.34 12.34 24.31
N ARG A 1047 -33.34 11.44 24.36
CA ARG A 1047 -34.39 11.35 23.33
C ARG A 1047 -35.24 12.62 23.25
N LYS A 1048 -35.59 13.23 24.39
CA LYS A 1048 -36.40 14.45 24.46
C LYS A 1048 -35.64 15.70 23.99
N VAL A 1049 -34.37 15.86 24.35
CA VAL A 1049 -33.55 17.05 24.03
C VAL A 1049 -32.91 16.96 22.64
N LEU A 1050 -32.22 15.86 22.35
CA LEU A 1050 -31.40 15.74 21.15
C LEU A 1050 -32.20 15.23 19.95
N GLY A 1051 -33.33 14.56 20.24
CA GLY A 1051 -34.19 13.88 19.28
C GLY A 1051 -33.62 12.52 18.86
N VAL A 1052 -34.47 11.72 18.22
CA VAL A 1052 -34.09 10.42 17.65
C VAL A 1052 -33.78 10.53 16.15
N SER A 1053 -32.90 9.66 15.67
CA SER A 1053 -32.66 9.47 14.23
C SER A 1053 -33.92 8.96 13.54
N SER A 1054 -34.14 9.37 12.29
CA SER A 1054 -35.36 9.06 11.53
C SER A 1054 -35.44 7.61 11.06
N GLY A 1055 -34.47 6.74 11.38
CA GLY A 1055 -34.42 5.32 10.98
C GLY A 1055 -34.31 5.08 9.46
N ARG A 1056 -34.54 6.10 8.63
CA ARG A 1056 -34.18 6.11 7.21
C ARG A 1056 -32.72 6.52 7.10
N GLY A 1057 -31.92 5.68 6.44
CA GLY A 1057 -30.61 6.11 5.94
C GLY A 1057 -30.78 7.45 5.24
N LYS A 1058 -29.82 8.36 5.42
CA LYS A 1058 -29.77 9.58 4.62
C LYS A 1058 -30.05 9.17 3.17
N GLU A 1059 -31.13 9.68 2.57
CA GLU A 1059 -31.12 9.87 1.14
C GLU A 1059 -29.83 10.63 0.88
N ASP A 1060 -28.93 10.03 0.11
CA ASP A 1060 -27.70 10.69 -0.34
C ASP A 1060 -28.15 11.95 -1.07
N LYS A 1061 -28.22 13.05 -0.33
CA LYS A 1061 -28.39 14.38 -0.88
C LYS A 1061 -27.13 14.66 -1.68
N GLU A 1062 -27.27 14.31 -2.95
CA GLU A 1062 -26.62 14.86 -4.12
C GLU A 1062 -25.10 14.72 -4.13
N THR A 1063 -24.54 14.47 -5.31
CA THR A 1063 -23.11 14.55 -5.55
C THR A 1063 -22.55 15.78 -4.84
N TRP A 1064 -21.47 15.65 -4.07
CA TRP A 1064 -20.90 16.66 -3.18
C TRP A 1064 -20.58 18.04 -3.82
N TRP A 1065 -20.75 18.18 -5.13
CA TRP A 1065 -20.60 19.38 -5.95
C TRP A 1065 -21.92 19.96 -6.50
N TRP A 1066 -23.07 19.41 -6.11
CA TRP A 1066 -24.38 19.79 -6.62
C TRP A 1066 -24.92 21.04 -5.91
N ASN A 1067 -25.48 21.98 -6.68
CA ASN A 1067 -26.04 23.23 -6.17
C ASN A 1067 -27.34 23.60 -6.91
N GLU A 1068 -28.11 24.55 -6.34
CA GLU A 1068 -29.41 24.98 -6.88
C GLU A 1068 -29.30 25.58 -8.30
N GLU A 1069 -28.18 26.23 -8.62
CA GLU A 1069 -27.91 26.83 -9.93
C GLU A 1069 -27.77 25.77 -11.04
N VAL A 1070 -27.11 24.64 -10.74
CA VAL A 1070 -26.98 23.48 -11.66
C VAL A 1070 -28.35 22.83 -11.85
N GLN A 1071 -29.14 22.70 -10.79
CA GLN A 1071 -30.46 22.11 -10.86
C GLN A 1071 -31.41 22.94 -11.73
N ASP A 1072 -31.46 24.26 -11.54
CA ASP A 1072 -32.28 25.17 -12.34
C ASP A 1072 -31.82 25.20 -13.81
N SER A 1073 -30.51 25.23 -14.06
CA SER A 1073 -29.95 25.17 -15.42
C SER A 1073 -30.37 23.87 -16.14
N ILE A 1074 -30.34 22.72 -15.44
CA ILE A 1074 -30.78 21.43 -15.98
C ILE A 1074 -32.29 21.42 -16.25
N GLN A 1075 -33.09 22.03 -15.37
CA GLN A 1075 -34.53 22.15 -15.55
C GLN A 1075 -34.88 23.03 -16.77
N ARG A 1076 -34.24 24.19 -16.95
CA ARG A 1076 -34.43 25.06 -18.13
C ARG A 1076 -34.06 24.35 -19.42
N LYS A 1077 -32.95 23.62 -19.44
CA LYS A 1077 -32.58 22.75 -20.57
C LYS A 1077 -33.64 21.69 -20.85
N ARG A 1078 -34.24 21.08 -19.81
CA ARG A 1078 -35.33 20.11 -19.96
C ARG A 1078 -36.61 20.75 -20.55
N LEU A 1079 -36.95 21.98 -20.14
CA LEU A 1079 -38.10 22.72 -20.69
C LEU A 1079 -37.90 23.12 -22.16
N ALA A 1080 -36.73 23.66 -22.52
CA ALA A 1080 -36.40 23.98 -23.91
C ALA A 1080 -36.37 22.73 -24.80
N LYS A 1081 -35.90 21.60 -24.25
CA LYS A 1081 -35.97 20.31 -24.95
C LYS A 1081 -37.41 19.85 -25.19
N LYS A 1082 -38.30 20.10 -24.22
CA LYS A 1082 -39.72 19.76 -24.34
C LYS A 1082 -40.42 20.62 -25.39
N LYS A 1083 -40.09 21.91 -25.48
CA LYS A 1083 -40.55 22.80 -26.57
C LYS A 1083 -40.05 22.33 -27.94
N TRP A 1084 -38.77 22.04 -28.07
CA TRP A 1084 -38.22 21.50 -29.33
C TRP A 1084 -38.84 20.15 -29.72
N ASP A 1085 -39.11 19.28 -28.75
CA ASP A 1085 -39.72 17.97 -29.01
C ASP A 1085 -41.19 18.06 -29.48
N MET A 1086 -41.89 19.18 -29.23
CA MET A 1086 -43.25 19.41 -29.72
C MET A 1086 -43.25 19.98 -31.14
N ASP A 1087 -42.53 21.07 -31.38
CA ASP A 1087 -42.70 21.86 -32.62
C ASP A 1087 -41.63 21.54 -33.69
N ARG A 1088 -40.52 20.89 -33.30
CA ARG A 1088 -39.39 20.49 -34.17
C ARG A 1088 -38.77 21.61 -35.04
N THR A 1089 -39.00 22.88 -34.70
CA THR A 1089 -38.39 24.03 -35.38
C THR A 1089 -36.89 24.14 -35.11
N GLU A 1090 -36.13 24.70 -36.06
CA GLU A 1090 -34.67 24.84 -35.95
C GLU A 1090 -34.26 25.88 -34.89
N GLU A 1091 -35.10 26.89 -34.64
CA GLU A 1091 -34.89 27.88 -33.55
C GLU A 1091 -34.92 27.23 -32.16
N ASN A 1092 -35.94 26.41 -31.88
CA ASN A 1092 -36.03 25.66 -30.60
C ASN A 1092 -34.90 24.63 -30.45
N ARG A 1093 -34.39 24.07 -31.56
CA ARG A 1093 -33.21 23.19 -31.56
C ARG A 1093 -31.95 23.95 -31.16
N GLN A 1094 -31.79 25.18 -31.65
CA GLN A 1094 -30.66 26.03 -31.34
C GLN A 1094 -30.70 26.49 -29.88
N GLU A 1095 -31.87 26.92 -29.39
CA GLU A 1095 -32.10 27.29 -27.98
C GLU A 1095 -31.75 26.13 -27.03
N TYR A 1096 -32.16 24.90 -27.37
CA TYR A 1096 -31.80 23.71 -26.61
C TYR A 1096 -30.29 23.42 -26.61
N LYS A 1097 -29.61 23.55 -27.76
CA LYS A 1097 -28.15 23.35 -27.86
C LYS A 1097 -27.38 24.37 -27.03
N GLU A 1098 -27.82 25.61 -27.01
CA GLU A 1098 -27.22 26.68 -26.20
C GLU A 1098 -27.40 26.42 -24.71
N LEU A 1099 -28.60 26.06 -24.27
CA LEU A 1099 -28.86 25.68 -22.89
C LEU A 1099 -28.11 24.40 -22.48
N GLN A 1100 -27.89 23.45 -23.40
CA GLN A 1100 -27.06 22.28 -23.16
C GLN A 1100 -25.58 22.64 -22.93
N ARG A 1101 -25.03 23.57 -23.72
CA ARG A 1101 -23.67 24.09 -23.52
C ARG A 1101 -23.56 24.86 -22.20
N ARG A 1102 -24.57 25.66 -21.87
CA ARG A 1102 -24.65 26.41 -20.60
C ARG A 1102 -24.66 25.48 -19.39
N VAL A 1103 -25.50 24.44 -19.40
CA VAL A 1103 -25.52 23.41 -18.34
C VAL A 1103 -24.17 22.73 -18.17
N LYS A 1104 -23.47 22.40 -19.26
CA LYS A 1104 -22.11 21.82 -19.16
C LYS A 1104 -21.13 22.76 -18.45
N ARG A 1105 -21.17 24.06 -18.75
CA ARG A 1105 -20.32 25.06 -18.08
C ARG A 1105 -20.68 25.21 -16.60
N GLU A 1106 -21.97 25.29 -16.26
CA GLU A 1106 -22.41 25.46 -14.87
C GLU A 1106 -22.10 24.22 -14.02
N VAL A 1107 -22.25 23.01 -14.57
CA VAL A 1107 -21.79 21.77 -13.90
C VAL A 1107 -20.28 21.78 -13.68
N SER A 1108 -19.51 22.26 -14.65
CA SER A 1108 -18.06 22.40 -14.52
C SER A 1108 -17.67 23.39 -13.43
N LYS A 1109 -18.33 24.55 -13.37
CA LYS A 1109 -18.12 25.57 -12.33
C LYS A 1109 -18.50 25.06 -10.94
N ALA A 1110 -19.63 24.38 -10.81
CA ALA A 1110 -20.10 23.83 -9.54
C ALA A 1110 -19.16 22.74 -9.00
N LYS A 1111 -18.65 21.88 -9.90
CA LYS A 1111 -17.54 20.97 -9.58
C LYS A 1111 -16.34 21.74 -9.10
N GLN A 1112 -15.88 22.72 -9.87
CA GLN A 1112 -14.67 23.49 -9.56
C GLN A 1112 -14.77 24.20 -8.21
N LYS A 1113 -15.88 24.86 -7.93
CA LYS A 1113 -16.14 25.52 -6.64
C LYS A 1113 -16.16 24.53 -5.48
N ALA A 1114 -16.79 23.36 -5.65
CA ALA A 1114 -16.80 22.34 -4.62
C ALA A 1114 -15.41 21.74 -4.40
N TYR A 1115 -14.62 21.53 -5.46
CA TYR A 1115 -13.22 21.12 -5.37
C TYR A 1115 -12.40 22.17 -4.62
N ASP A 1116 -12.55 23.45 -4.95
CA ASP A 1116 -11.86 24.55 -4.25
C ASP A 1116 -12.22 24.57 -2.74
N GLU A 1117 -13.49 24.43 -2.39
CA GLU A 1117 -13.96 24.34 -0.98
C GLU A 1117 -13.49 23.05 -0.28
N LEU A 1118 -13.30 21.94 -1.00
CA LEU A 1118 -12.72 20.71 -0.48
C LEU A 1118 -11.21 20.88 -0.26
N TYR A 1119 -10.51 21.55 -1.17
CA TYR A 1119 -9.08 21.83 -1.10
C TYR A 1119 -8.75 22.78 0.06
N THR A 1120 -9.54 23.84 0.27
CA THR A 1120 -9.37 24.72 1.45
C THR A 1120 -9.55 23.98 2.78
N ARG A 1121 -10.35 22.91 2.80
CA ARG A 1121 -10.54 22.07 3.99
C ARG A 1121 -9.45 21.01 4.18
N LEU A 1122 -8.83 20.55 3.11
CA LEU A 1122 -7.75 19.55 3.13
C LEU A 1122 -6.46 20.06 3.79
N ASP A 1123 -6.24 21.37 3.84
CA ASP A 1123 -5.15 22.01 4.61
C ASP A 1123 -5.36 21.99 6.14
N THR A 1124 -6.48 21.43 6.62
CA THR A 1124 -6.77 21.30 8.05
C THR A 1124 -6.70 19.84 8.50
N ARG A 1125 -6.39 19.61 9.79
CA ARG A 1125 -6.34 18.27 10.41
C ARG A 1125 -7.68 17.50 10.37
N GLU A 1126 -8.77 18.18 10.04
CA GLU A 1126 -10.10 17.60 9.83
C GLU A 1126 -10.30 17.13 8.38
N GLY A 1127 -9.65 17.77 7.41
CA GLY A 1127 -9.66 17.41 5.98
C GLY A 1127 -8.98 16.07 5.68
N GLU A 1128 -7.92 15.69 6.39
CA GLU A 1128 -7.34 14.34 6.30
C GLU A 1128 -8.40 13.26 6.59
N LYS A 1129 -9.24 13.45 7.61
CA LYS A 1129 -10.31 12.50 7.95
C LYS A 1129 -11.39 12.43 6.87
N ASP A 1130 -11.60 13.53 6.14
CA ASP A 1130 -12.51 13.56 5.00
C ASP A 1130 -11.91 12.81 3.80
N LEU A 1131 -10.60 12.91 3.55
CA LEU A 1131 -9.88 12.09 2.57
C LEU A 1131 -9.97 10.60 2.90
N TYR A 1132 -9.70 10.21 4.16
CA TYR A 1132 -9.87 8.83 4.63
C TYR A 1132 -11.33 8.36 4.53
N ARG A 1133 -12.31 9.24 4.76
CA ARG A 1133 -13.73 8.92 4.61
C ARG A 1133 -14.10 8.70 3.15
N LEU A 1134 -13.62 9.56 2.25
CA LEU A 1134 -13.84 9.46 0.81
C LEU A 1134 -13.17 8.21 0.22
N ALA A 1135 -11.95 7.90 0.64
CA ALA A 1135 -11.24 6.67 0.28
C ALA A 1135 -11.98 5.42 0.78
N ARG A 1136 -12.41 5.39 2.07
CA ARG A 1136 -13.20 4.29 2.62
C ARG A 1136 -14.61 4.17 2.02
N GLN A 1137 -15.18 5.28 1.56
CA GLN A 1137 -16.47 5.28 0.87
C GLN A 1137 -16.30 4.71 -0.53
N ARG A 1138 -15.24 5.09 -1.26
CA ARG A 1138 -14.92 4.50 -2.57
C ARG A 1138 -14.51 3.03 -2.51
N ASP A 1139 -13.74 2.63 -1.50
CA ASP A 1139 -13.44 1.21 -1.25
C ASP A 1139 -14.72 0.42 -0.99
N ARG A 1140 -15.66 0.98 -0.21
CA ARG A 1140 -16.99 0.38 -0.01
C ARG A 1140 -17.87 0.38 -1.26
N ASP A 1141 -17.81 1.43 -2.07
CA ASP A 1141 -18.59 1.54 -3.31
C ASP A 1141 -18.05 0.61 -4.41
N GLY A 1142 -16.74 0.40 -4.42
CA GLY A 1142 -16.03 -0.51 -5.33
C GLY A 1142 -16.08 -1.99 -4.92
N LYS A 1143 -16.42 -2.29 -3.65
CA LYS A 1143 -16.64 -3.67 -3.18
C LYS A 1143 -17.89 -4.28 -3.78
N ASP A 1144 -17.75 -5.53 -4.22
CA ASP A 1144 -18.83 -6.33 -4.79
C ASP A 1144 -19.88 -6.73 -3.74
N VAL A 1145 -19.42 -7.13 -2.56
CA VAL A 1145 -20.28 -7.54 -1.43
C VAL A 1145 -20.15 -6.53 -0.31
N GLN A 1146 -21.26 -5.89 0.09
CA GLN A 1146 -21.28 -4.84 1.12
C GLN A 1146 -21.43 -5.39 2.55
N GLN A 1147 -21.98 -6.59 2.72
CA GLN A 1147 -22.12 -7.28 4.01
C GLN A 1147 -22.00 -8.80 3.81
N VAL A 1148 -21.20 -9.47 4.62
CA VAL A 1148 -21.18 -10.94 4.67
C VAL A 1148 -22.35 -11.37 5.56
N ARG A 1149 -23.47 -11.78 4.95
CA ARG A 1149 -24.68 -12.24 5.66
C ARG A 1149 -24.80 -13.76 5.79
N VAL A 1150 -24.03 -14.47 4.97
CA VAL A 1150 -24.10 -15.91 4.87
C VAL A 1150 -22.75 -16.51 5.24
N VAL A 1151 -22.80 -17.54 6.06
CA VAL A 1151 -21.63 -18.31 6.50
C VAL A 1151 -21.79 -19.69 5.92
N LYS A 1152 -20.70 -20.30 5.45
CA LYS A 1152 -20.75 -21.70 5.01
C LYS A 1152 -20.72 -22.61 6.24
N ASP A 1153 -21.54 -23.66 6.23
CA ASP A 1153 -21.38 -24.76 7.17
C ASP A 1153 -20.10 -25.57 6.87
N ARG A 1154 -19.82 -26.60 7.68
CA ARG A 1154 -18.63 -27.46 7.52
C ARG A 1154 -18.57 -28.16 6.17
N ASP A 1155 -19.71 -28.40 5.52
CA ASP A 1155 -19.82 -29.07 4.23
C ASP A 1155 -19.79 -28.10 3.03
N GLY A 1156 -19.52 -26.82 3.28
CA GLY A 1156 -19.44 -25.78 2.25
C GLY A 1156 -20.80 -25.28 1.76
N ARG A 1157 -21.92 -25.66 2.40
CA ARG A 1157 -23.26 -25.18 2.07
C ARG A 1157 -23.52 -23.83 2.73
N VAL A 1158 -24.18 -22.95 2.00
CA VAL A 1158 -24.41 -21.57 2.42
C VAL A 1158 -25.59 -21.53 3.41
N LEU A 1159 -25.31 -21.15 4.67
CA LEU A 1159 -26.34 -20.96 5.70
C LEU A 1159 -27.02 -19.60 5.53
N THR A 1160 -28.35 -19.60 5.47
CA THR A 1160 -29.16 -18.42 5.13
C THR A 1160 -30.07 -17.92 6.24
N SER A 1161 -30.33 -18.70 7.30
CA SER A 1161 -31.18 -18.24 8.41
C SER A 1161 -30.36 -17.58 9.51
N GLU A 1162 -30.84 -16.47 10.07
CA GLU A 1162 -30.14 -15.70 11.11
C GLU A 1162 -29.84 -16.57 12.35
N GLU A 1163 -30.75 -17.48 12.71
CA GLU A 1163 -30.55 -18.46 13.78
C GLU A 1163 -29.46 -19.49 13.44
N SER A 1164 -29.37 -19.97 12.19
CA SER A 1164 -28.33 -20.93 11.81
C SER A 1164 -26.98 -20.27 11.58
N VAL A 1165 -26.94 -19.01 11.15
CA VAL A 1165 -25.73 -18.20 11.09
C VAL A 1165 -25.25 -17.85 12.50
N GLN A 1166 -26.13 -17.42 13.40
CA GLN A 1166 -25.78 -17.19 14.81
C GLN A 1166 -25.36 -18.48 15.49
N ARG A 1167 -26.03 -19.61 15.20
CA ARG A 1167 -25.62 -20.92 15.72
C ARG A 1167 -24.29 -21.36 15.14
N ARG A 1168 -24.01 -21.14 13.85
CA ARG A 1168 -22.70 -21.43 13.26
C ARG A 1168 -21.61 -20.52 13.78
N TRP A 1169 -21.91 -19.24 14.05
CA TRP A 1169 -20.97 -18.32 14.71
C TRP A 1169 -20.78 -18.70 16.18
N LYS A 1170 -21.84 -19.11 16.86
CA LYS A 1170 -21.80 -19.60 18.23
C LYS A 1170 -21.00 -20.89 18.29
N GLU A 1171 -21.25 -21.86 17.41
CA GLU A 1171 -20.46 -23.09 17.24
C GLU A 1171 -19.04 -22.77 16.82
N TYR A 1172 -18.80 -21.83 15.91
CA TYR A 1172 -17.45 -21.43 15.51
C TYR A 1172 -16.71 -20.77 16.66
N PHE A 1173 -17.36 -19.93 17.46
CA PHE A 1173 -16.73 -19.31 18.62
C PHE A 1173 -16.70 -20.24 19.84
N GLU A 1174 -17.66 -21.16 20.01
CA GLU A 1174 -17.60 -22.23 21.00
C GLU A 1174 -16.55 -23.27 20.61
N GLU A 1175 -16.29 -23.49 19.32
CA GLU A 1175 -15.15 -24.28 18.85
C GLU A 1175 -13.87 -23.45 18.97
N LEU A 1176 -13.83 -22.18 18.56
CA LEU A 1176 -12.61 -21.38 18.67
C LEU A 1176 -12.22 -21.08 20.14
N MET A 1177 -13.21 -21.00 21.03
CA MET A 1177 -13.03 -20.67 22.45
C MET A 1177 -13.14 -21.91 23.36
N ASN A 1178 -13.75 -23.02 22.91
CA ASN A 1178 -13.88 -24.27 23.67
C ASN A 1178 -13.49 -25.55 22.88
N GLU A 1179 -12.97 -25.49 21.64
CA GLU A 1179 -12.07 -26.56 21.18
C GLU A 1179 -10.97 -26.58 22.22
N GLU A 1180 -10.91 -27.70 22.93
CA GLU A 1180 -9.85 -28.00 23.87
C GLU A 1180 -8.52 -27.80 23.12
N ASN A 1181 -7.93 -26.61 23.24
CA ASN A 1181 -6.50 -26.54 23.26
C ASN A 1181 -6.09 -27.59 24.29
N GLU A 1182 -5.22 -28.53 23.91
CA GLU A 1182 -4.59 -29.46 24.87
C GLU A 1182 -3.91 -28.73 26.05
N ARG A 1183 -3.84 -27.39 26.02
CA ARG A 1183 -3.39 -26.47 27.06
C ARG A 1183 -4.30 -26.33 28.28
N GLU A 1184 -5.58 -26.73 28.25
CA GLU A 1184 -6.50 -26.49 29.39
C GLU A 1184 -6.64 -27.64 30.40
N LYS A 1185 -5.87 -28.73 30.29
CA LYS A 1185 -5.86 -29.81 31.29
C LYS A 1185 -4.97 -29.57 32.52
N ARG A 1186 -4.36 -28.40 32.68
CA ARG A 1186 -3.53 -28.08 33.86
C ARG A 1186 -3.78 -26.68 34.40
N VAL A 1187 -4.90 -26.51 35.08
CA VAL A 1187 -4.98 -25.53 36.16
C VAL A 1187 -5.36 -26.31 37.41
N GLU A 1188 -4.35 -26.67 38.21
CA GLU A 1188 -4.59 -27.05 39.59
C GLU A 1188 -5.21 -25.86 40.32
N GLU A 1189 -6.22 -26.13 41.15
CA GLU A 1189 -6.94 -25.16 41.96
C GLU A 1189 -5.98 -24.18 42.65
N VAL A 1190 -5.95 -22.92 42.18
CA VAL A 1190 -5.15 -21.88 42.82
C VAL A 1190 -5.92 -21.36 44.03
N ASN A 1191 -5.31 -21.47 45.20
CA ASN A 1191 -5.83 -20.92 46.46
C ASN A 1191 -6.14 -19.43 46.32
N SER A 1192 -7.40 -19.06 46.56
CA SER A 1192 -7.89 -17.69 46.59
C SER A 1192 -7.17 -16.89 47.68
N VAL A 1193 -6.34 -15.93 47.29
CA VAL A 1193 -5.76 -14.94 48.20
C VAL A 1193 -6.75 -13.81 48.38
N GLU A 1194 -7.41 -13.72 49.53
CA GLU A 1194 -8.25 -12.59 49.91
C GLU A 1194 -7.39 -11.34 50.12
N GLN A 1195 -7.17 -10.57 49.06
CA GLN A 1195 -6.64 -9.21 49.15
C GLN A 1195 -7.80 -8.22 49.23
N LYS A 1196 -7.83 -7.38 50.27
CA LYS A 1196 -8.79 -6.27 50.37
C LYS A 1196 -8.56 -5.30 49.21
N VAL A 1197 -9.56 -5.16 48.34
CA VAL A 1197 -9.55 -4.19 47.24
C VAL A 1197 -9.74 -2.78 47.80
N ASP A 1198 -8.83 -1.87 47.47
CA ASP A 1198 -8.93 -0.46 47.85
C ASP A 1198 -10.09 0.24 47.13
N LYS A 1199 -10.80 1.14 47.83
CA LYS A 1199 -11.90 1.92 47.24
C LYS A 1199 -11.39 2.91 46.18
N ILE A 1200 -12.06 2.93 45.03
CA ILE A 1200 -11.83 3.87 43.92
C ILE A 1200 -12.10 5.30 44.39
N ARG A 1201 -11.18 6.22 44.10
CA ARG A 1201 -11.28 7.64 44.49
C ARG A 1201 -11.88 8.50 43.38
N LYS A 1202 -12.59 9.58 43.76
CA LYS A 1202 -13.17 10.57 42.82
C LYS A 1202 -12.12 11.14 41.84
N ASP A 1203 -10.88 11.34 42.29
CA ASP A 1203 -9.79 11.86 41.46
C ASP A 1203 -9.36 10.91 40.33
N GLU A 1204 -9.49 9.60 40.54
CA GLU A 1204 -9.16 8.57 39.56
C GLU A 1204 -10.20 8.55 38.44
N VAL A 1205 -11.48 8.59 38.82
CA VAL A 1205 -12.60 8.71 37.88
C VAL A 1205 -12.50 10.00 37.06
N ARG A 1206 -12.15 11.13 37.70
CA ARG A 1206 -11.94 12.41 37.00
C ARG A 1206 -10.78 12.35 36.00
N LYS A 1207 -9.66 11.71 36.35
CA LYS A 1207 -8.53 11.49 35.43
C LYS A 1207 -8.90 10.56 34.28
N ALA A 1208 -9.67 9.51 34.55
CA ALA A 1208 -10.14 8.56 33.54
C ALA A 1208 -11.05 9.26 32.50
N LEU A 1209 -12.07 10.00 32.95
CA LEU A 1209 -12.98 10.75 32.06
C LEU A 1209 -12.25 11.77 31.19
N LYS A 1210 -11.21 12.45 31.71
CA LYS A 1210 -10.36 13.37 30.92
C LYS A 1210 -9.54 12.65 29.85
N ARG A 1211 -9.08 11.42 30.10
CA ARG A 1211 -8.27 10.62 29.15
C ARG A 1211 -9.10 9.95 28.04
N MET A 1212 -10.39 9.69 28.28
CA MET A 1212 -11.24 9.03 27.29
C MET A 1212 -11.47 9.90 26.04
N LYS A 1213 -11.34 9.30 24.85
CA LYS A 1213 -11.57 9.99 23.57
C LYS A 1213 -13.07 10.04 23.25
N SER A 1214 -13.57 11.20 22.83
CA SER A 1214 -14.94 11.38 22.33
C SER A 1214 -15.10 10.74 20.93
N GLY A 1215 -16.31 10.30 20.58
CA GLY A 1215 -16.65 9.70 19.29
C GLY A 1215 -16.41 8.20 19.17
N LYS A 1216 -16.31 7.48 20.30
CA LYS A 1216 -16.29 6.01 20.33
C LYS A 1216 -17.69 5.43 20.12
N ALA A 1217 -17.77 4.17 19.71
CA ALA A 1217 -19.04 3.44 19.69
C ALA A 1217 -19.59 3.35 21.12
N VAL A 1218 -20.91 3.54 21.25
CA VAL A 1218 -21.66 3.36 22.50
C VAL A 1218 -21.62 1.89 22.90
N GLY A 1219 -21.61 1.63 24.20
CA GLY A 1219 -21.72 0.28 24.76
C GLY A 1219 -23.16 -0.25 24.67
N PRO A 1220 -23.44 -1.42 25.29
CA PRO A 1220 -24.81 -1.97 25.39
C PRO A 1220 -25.78 -0.99 26.08
N ASP A 1221 -25.25 -0.13 26.94
CA ASP A 1221 -25.94 0.96 27.64
C ASP A 1221 -26.51 2.09 26.73
N ASP A 1222 -26.06 2.19 25.47
CA ASP A 1222 -26.38 3.27 24.52
C ASP A 1222 -26.04 4.69 25.03
N ILE A 1223 -25.15 4.82 26.03
CA ILE A 1223 -24.72 6.09 26.63
C ILE A 1223 -23.26 6.39 26.25
N PRO A 1224 -23.00 7.42 25.42
CA PRO A 1224 -21.64 7.75 25.02
C PRO A 1224 -20.89 8.55 26.10
N VAL A 1225 -19.56 8.51 26.04
CA VAL A 1225 -18.67 9.22 26.99
C VAL A 1225 -18.91 10.74 27.03
N GLU A 1226 -19.42 11.32 25.93
CA GLU A 1226 -19.82 12.72 25.83
C GLU A 1226 -20.89 13.10 26.85
N VAL A 1227 -21.76 12.17 27.23
CA VAL A 1227 -22.78 12.39 28.26
C VAL A 1227 -22.09 12.57 29.61
N TRP A 1228 -21.21 11.63 30.00
CA TRP A 1228 -20.48 11.69 31.27
C TRP A 1228 -19.58 12.92 31.36
N LYS A 1229 -18.98 13.35 30.24
CA LYS A 1229 -18.22 14.62 30.18
C LYS A 1229 -19.10 15.85 30.27
N CYS A 1230 -20.29 15.83 29.65
CA CYS A 1230 -21.26 16.92 29.78
C CYS A 1230 -21.75 17.00 31.24
N LEU A 1231 -21.92 15.89 31.97
CA LEU A 1231 -22.41 15.94 33.35
C LEU A 1231 -21.38 16.42 34.40
N GLY A 1232 -20.09 16.39 34.08
CA GLY A 1232 -19.04 16.99 34.92
C GLY A 1232 -18.94 16.33 36.29
N GLU A 1233 -18.91 17.12 37.37
CA GLU A 1233 -18.75 16.62 38.74
C GLU A 1233 -19.87 15.68 39.19
N ALA A 1234 -21.11 15.89 38.76
CA ALA A 1234 -22.23 15.00 39.09
C ALA A 1234 -22.01 13.57 38.56
N ALA A 1235 -21.37 13.43 37.38
CA ALA A 1235 -20.98 12.12 36.85
C ALA A 1235 -19.81 11.50 37.61
N VAL A 1236 -18.86 12.31 38.07
CA VAL A 1236 -17.72 11.82 38.86
C VAL A 1236 -18.21 11.22 40.18
N GLU A 1237 -19.16 11.87 40.86
CA GLU A 1237 -19.71 11.38 42.12
C GLU A 1237 -20.48 10.07 41.95
N PHE A 1238 -21.36 10.02 40.96
CA PHE A 1238 -22.16 8.82 40.67
C PHE A 1238 -21.32 7.63 40.24
N LEU A 1239 -20.42 7.80 39.26
CA LEU A 1239 -19.56 6.71 38.78
C LEU A 1239 -18.63 6.19 39.88
N THR A 1240 -18.16 7.07 40.78
CA THR A 1240 -17.35 6.64 41.93
C THR A 1240 -18.18 5.79 42.92
N SER A 1241 -19.43 6.17 43.19
CA SER A 1241 -20.35 5.38 44.02
C SER A 1241 -20.63 4.02 43.39
N LEU A 1242 -20.99 4.01 42.10
CA LEU A 1242 -21.30 2.81 41.33
C LEU A 1242 -20.13 1.83 41.27
N PHE A 1243 -18.93 2.29 40.91
CA PHE A 1243 -17.78 1.40 40.78
C PHE A 1243 -17.35 0.81 42.13
N ASN A 1244 -17.43 1.58 43.22
CA ASN A 1244 -17.15 1.05 44.55
C ASN A 1244 -18.21 0.02 44.98
N ARG A 1245 -19.47 0.20 44.62
CA ARG A 1245 -20.52 -0.79 44.89
C ARG A 1245 -20.31 -2.08 44.10
N VAL A 1246 -19.90 -1.99 42.83
CA VAL A 1246 -19.56 -3.16 41.99
C VAL A 1246 -18.36 -3.90 42.56
N LEU A 1247 -17.36 -3.18 43.07
CA LEU A 1247 -16.21 -3.79 43.77
C LEU A 1247 -16.61 -4.45 45.09
N GLU A 1248 -17.55 -3.87 45.83
CA GLU A 1248 -18.04 -4.44 47.10
C GLU A 1248 -19.00 -5.63 46.89
N SER A 1249 -19.77 -5.64 45.80
CA SER A 1249 -20.77 -6.68 45.52
C SER A 1249 -20.26 -7.80 44.61
N GLU A 1250 -19.12 -7.60 43.95
CA GLU A 1250 -18.56 -8.44 42.87
C GLU A 1250 -19.54 -8.73 41.72
N ARG A 1251 -20.60 -7.93 41.61
CA ARG A 1251 -21.66 -8.10 40.62
C ARG A 1251 -21.79 -6.84 39.79
N MET A 1252 -21.69 -7.02 38.47
CA MET A 1252 -22.07 -5.98 37.52
C MET A 1252 -23.58 -5.76 37.59
N PRO A 1253 -24.07 -4.51 37.43
CA PRO A 1253 -25.49 -4.26 37.22
C PRO A 1253 -25.99 -5.05 36.00
N GLU A 1254 -27.15 -5.69 36.09
CA GLU A 1254 -27.77 -6.36 34.95
C GLU A 1254 -28.28 -5.31 33.93
N GLU A 1255 -28.15 -5.60 32.64
CA GLU A 1255 -28.74 -4.83 31.52
C GLU A 1255 -29.59 -5.71 30.61
#